data_AF-A0A673IHM6-F1
#
_entry.id   AF-A0A673IHM6-F1
#
_cell.length_a   1.000
_cell.length_b   1.000
_cell.length_c   1.000
_cell.angle_alpha   90.00
_cell.angle_beta   90.00
_cell.angle_gamma   90.00
#
_symmetry.space_group_name_H-M   'P 1'
#
loop_
_entity.id
_entity.type
_entity.pdbx_description
1 polymer ?
#
loop_
_entity_poly.entity_id
_entity_poly.type
_entity_poly.pdbx_seq_one_letter_code
_entity_poly.pdbx_strand_id
1 'polypeptide(L)'
;MFSSSGIWKVVTLFSNTPQTKFTADFEVKEYVLPTFEVKLKPSKSFFYVRDASLAVDIEIWDVIEKHDTGCTAGGGRDSMGVFTDASLMFESSTAGGTNTRTSMFGCVTVTVLNVFLFCFLDPREINDLFLLKLKTDDDDDYYTDSEEIVSRTQFPESMIWEEIDLPTCRENHCGTTSITKPIFLRDSVSTWQILAVSLSPTLGICVAEPEEMVVFKHLFIDLKMPYSAVRGEQLEIKAIIHNYTPMKQKVRVEFMETEDVCSSASKKDKYRTTVYVDKGSSMAVSYVIIPMTLRNHDIEVKASAYEDIFTDGVRKPLKVVSEGVLISLRRENVELNPAKNGEKSLVFKADIRADRLPDTPADTYISITAEEIAQTVEQAISGSFMGRFIVQSSGNGEQNMIYMTLPLIATHYLDSTNQWDTVGMERRNEAVNHIRTGYQRQLGYRKSDGSYAAWRERQSSTWLTAYVAKVFSMATNLVTIEDNVICSALKWLILHKQLPEGSFKEESAVMQEEMVGDVRGKDAVASLTAFVVIAMQEGREICAESVASLHESIRKAVSFLEGRLLQLTNLYAVALTSYAMASANKLNEDILMKHSSQHEAGRSWTVSGQHHHSLEATAYAVLALVKDKDFDKAGEAVHWLNRQQSHYGGSGTTQATIMVFQAVAEYRTQVKDRQNFNLDVELSVEGRLKTLRWIFKRDNMHLTQSDRVDINEDFNVTAKGTETATLSVLTLYYARPVEKKSDCTFFDLTVKMEKDPEPKQGAIETYMLTMDFFYKDDKTDATMTILDIGLPTGFEVEESDLKQLSSGKERYIQKYEKNKVLSERGSLILYLNKVSHKEKEVISFRMHKLYNVGLLQPAAVTIYEYYSPVARCTKFYHPERKDGAIYRLCKGDLCLCAEENCSYQRKYRVRDEERLNKACEAGMDYVYKVTVVGMDLKQDSDIYDMKLELVLKEGTDEEVEGKVRLFMARPGCRGHLGLVKGKSYLIMGKSVDLPELGGSLQYVFGEQTWVEYWPTREESPTPEHRERYIGITEIKNSLLRYGCTL
;
A
#
# COMPACT_ATOMS: atom_id res chain seq x y z
N MET A 1 -6.81 22.79 -51.66
CA MET A 1 -7.36 21.77 -52.57
C MET A 1 -7.19 20.43 -51.87
N PHE A 2 -8.29 19.84 -51.39
CA PHE A 2 -8.26 18.53 -50.74
C PHE A 2 -8.32 17.44 -51.82
N SER A 3 -7.32 16.57 -51.91
CA SER A 3 -7.32 15.43 -52.84
C SER A 3 -8.03 14.23 -52.22
N SER A 4 -9.01 13.65 -52.91
CA SER A 4 -9.66 12.41 -52.51
C SER A 4 -8.73 11.20 -52.65
N SER A 5 -8.82 10.25 -51.72
CA SER A 5 -8.07 8.99 -51.77
C SER A 5 -8.38 8.22 -53.07
N GLY A 6 -7.35 7.67 -53.73
CA GLY A 6 -7.48 6.94 -54.99
C GLY A 6 -6.16 6.77 -55.74
N ILE A 7 -6.20 6.21 -56.95
CA ILE A 7 -5.03 6.11 -57.85
C ILE A 7 -5.00 7.35 -58.75
N TRP A 8 -3.93 8.13 -58.65
CA TRP A 8 -3.72 9.39 -59.36
C TRP A 8 -2.70 9.21 -60.47
N LYS A 9 -2.92 9.85 -61.62
CA LYS A 9 -2.04 9.81 -62.79
C LYS A 9 -1.41 11.18 -63.01
N VAL A 10 -0.09 11.28 -62.88
CA VAL A 10 0.66 12.49 -63.24
C VAL A 10 1.16 12.38 -64.67
N VAL A 11 0.88 13.41 -65.47
CA VAL A 11 1.31 13.53 -66.87
C VAL A 11 2.23 14.72 -67.01
N THR A 12 3.47 14.50 -67.43
CA THR A 12 4.47 15.54 -67.64
C THR A 12 4.87 15.65 -69.11
N LEU A 13 5.11 16.88 -69.55
CA LEU A 13 5.46 17.25 -70.93
C LEU A 13 6.69 18.16 -70.89
N PHE A 14 7.65 17.91 -71.76
CA PHE A 14 8.77 18.85 -71.96
C PHE A 14 8.29 20.05 -72.78
N SER A 15 8.63 21.26 -72.33
CA SER A 15 8.27 22.52 -73.00
C SER A 15 8.77 22.59 -74.45
N ASN A 16 9.88 21.90 -74.76
CA ASN A 16 10.58 22.01 -76.05
C ASN A 16 10.25 20.86 -77.02
N THR A 17 9.55 19.83 -76.56
CA THR A 17 9.06 18.69 -77.37
C THR A 17 7.72 18.19 -76.80
N PRO A 18 6.61 18.93 -77.00
CA PRO A 18 5.32 18.61 -76.40
C PRO A 18 4.64 17.33 -76.94
N GLN A 19 5.28 16.63 -77.89
CA GLN A 19 4.77 15.40 -78.50
C GLN A 19 5.08 14.15 -77.66
N THR A 20 6.04 14.21 -76.74
CA THR A 20 6.40 13.11 -75.84
C THR A 20 5.77 13.32 -74.46
N LYS A 21 4.75 12.51 -74.15
CA LYS A 21 4.07 12.47 -72.84
C LYS A 21 4.64 11.34 -72.00
N PHE A 22 5.04 11.67 -70.77
CA PHE A 22 5.38 10.68 -69.76
C PHE A 22 4.27 10.65 -68.72
N THR A 23 3.83 9.45 -68.35
CA THR A 23 2.75 9.25 -67.38
C THR A 23 3.16 8.26 -66.32
N ALA A 24 2.95 8.62 -65.06
CA ALA A 24 3.17 7.74 -63.92
C ALA A 24 1.93 7.74 -63.02
N ASP A 25 1.53 6.55 -62.58
CA ASP A 25 0.41 6.35 -61.67
C ASP A 25 0.93 6.17 -60.25
N PHE A 26 0.31 6.84 -59.27
CA PHE A 26 0.64 6.70 -57.85
C PHE A 26 -0.63 6.71 -57.00
N GLU A 27 -0.63 5.94 -55.92
CA GLU A 27 -1.78 5.79 -55.03
C GLU A 27 -1.72 6.82 -53.90
N VAL A 28 -2.80 7.57 -53.70
CA VAL A 28 -2.98 8.52 -52.61
C VAL A 28 -3.93 7.89 -51.59
N LYS A 29 -3.40 7.53 -50.41
CA LYS A 29 -4.18 6.97 -49.29
C LYS A 29 -4.44 8.04 -48.23
N GLU A 30 -5.60 7.99 -47.60
CA GLU A 30 -5.91 8.82 -46.44
C GLU A 30 -5.15 8.28 -45.23
N TYR A 31 -4.28 9.12 -44.66
CA TYR A 31 -3.48 8.77 -43.49
C TYR A 31 -4.18 9.33 -42.24
N VAL A 32 -4.78 8.44 -41.45
CA VAL A 32 -5.36 8.80 -40.15
C VAL A 32 -4.25 8.77 -39.12
N LEU A 33 -3.94 9.90 -38.48
CA LEU A 33 -2.99 9.95 -37.37
C LEU A 33 -3.50 9.03 -36.24
N PRO A 34 -2.63 8.21 -35.60
CA PRO A 34 -3.03 7.49 -34.40
C PRO A 34 -3.41 8.47 -33.30
N THR A 35 -4.38 8.09 -32.47
CA THR A 35 -4.70 8.78 -31.22
C THR A 35 -3.44 8.89 -30.36
N PHE A 36 -3.00 10.12 -30.05
CA PHE A 36 -1.89 10.39 -29.13
C PHE A 36 -2.44 10.79 -27.76
N GLU A 37 -1.75 10.36 -26.70
CA GLU A 37 -2.06 10.68 -25.31
C GLU A 37 -1.06 11.71 -24.80
N VAL A 38 -1.53 12.86 -24.32
CA VAL A 38 -0.69 13.86 -23.66
C VAL A 38 -0.51 13.48 -22.21
N LYS A 39 0.69 13.04 -21.82
CA LYS A 39 1.02 12.79 -20.42
C LYS A 39 1.73 13.99 -19.82
N LEU A 40 1.06 14.63 -18.87
CA LEU A 40 1.65 15.61 -17.97
C LEU A 40 2.17 14.86 -16.74
N LYS A 41 3.49 14.75 -16.59
CA LYS A 41 4.10 14.15 -15.39
C LYS A 41 4.77 15.23 -14.55
N PRO A 42 4.12 15.72 -13.48
CA PRO A 42 4.80 16.59 -12.54
C PRO A 42 5.89 15.78 -11.81
N SER A 43 7.10 16.32 -11.74
CA SER A 43 8.25 15.70 -11.07
C SER A 43 8.03 15.49 -9.55
N LYS A 44 7.11 16.25 -8.96
CA LYS A 44 6.60 16.10 -7.59
C LYS A 44 5.09 16.28 -7.60
N SER A 45 4.36 15.52 -6.78
CA SER A 45 2.90 15.63 -6.64
C SER A 45 2.42 16.86 -5.85
N PHE A 46 3.34 17.63 -5.27
CA PHE A 46 3.06 18.87 -4.52
C PHE A 46 4.24 19.85 -4.66
N PHE A 47 3.97 21.15 -4.57
CA PHE A 47 4.93 22.23 -4.73
C PHE A 47 5.16 22.95 -3.40
N TYR A 48 6.42 23.04 -2.92
CA TYR A 48 6.74 23.74 -1.68
C TYR A 48 7.08 25.21 -1.91
N VAL A 49 6.84 26.07 -0.91
CA VAL A 49 7.19 27.51 -0.93
C VAL A 49 8.69 27.78 -1.16
N ARG A 50 9.57 26.78 -0.96
CA ARG A 50 11.02 26.88 -1.18
C ARG A 50 11.47 26.33 -2.55
N ASP A 51 10.58 25.70 -3.30
CA ASP A 51 10.90 25.21 -4.63
C ASP A 51 10.84 26.39 -5.61
N ALA A 52 11.90 26.58 -6.41
CA ALA A 52 12.02 27.72 -7.33
C ALA A 52 11.20 27.56 -8.62
N SER A 53 10.78 26.34 -8.96
CA SER A 53 9.93 26.01 -10.10
C SER A 53 9.36 24.58 -10.00
N LEU A 54 8.14 24.36 -10.50
CA LEU A 54 7.56 23.02 -10.67
C LEU A 54 7.84 22.56 -12.10
N ALA A 55 8.72 21.56 -12.25
CA ALA A 55 8.96 20.93 -13.54
C ALA A 55 7.85 19.90 -13.81
N VAL A 56 7.05 20.16 -14.84
CA VAL A 56 6.07 19.23 -15.40
C VAL A 56 6.64 18.76 -16.73
N ASP A 57 6.96 17.48 -16.83
CA ASP A 57 7.40 16.89 -18.09
C ASP A 57 6.16 16.72 -18.98
N ILE A 58 6.16 17.47 -20.08
CA ILE A 58 5.11 17.44 -21.11
C ILE A 58 5.65 16.62 -22.27
N GLU A 59 5.32 15.33 -22.32
CA GLU A 59 5.76 14.43 -23.39
C GLU A 59 4.90 14.63 -24.66
N ILE A 60 4.90 15.82 -25.28
CA ILE A 60 4.21 16.08 -26.57
C ILE A 60 5.22 16.22 -27.70
N TRP A 61 6.14 17.19 -27.59
CA TRP A 61 7.06 17.52 -28.67
C TRP A 61 8.08 16.42 -28.90
N ASP A 62 8.56 15.78 -27.83
CA ASP A 62 9.41 14.57 -27.92
C ASP A 62 8.69 13.38 -28.59
N VAL A 63 7.36 13.31 -28.55
CA VAL A 63 6.58 12.27 -29.22
C VAL A 63 6.37 12.63 -30.69
N ILE A 64 6.08 13.89 -31.01
CA ILE A 64 5.94 14.37 -32.39
C ILE A 64 7.28 14.31 -33.13
N GLU A 65 8.37 14.77 -32.52
CA GLU A 65 9.72 14.70 -33.08
C GLU A 65 10.19 13.25 -33.29
N LYS A 66 9.79 12.31 -32.43
CA LYS A 66 10.04 10.87 -32.67
C LYS A 66 9.28 10.29 -33.86
N HIS A 67 8.21 10.96 -34.32
CA HIS A 67 7.46 10.61 -35.52
C HIS A 67 7.90 11.42 -36.76
N ASP A 68 8.79 12.41 -36.60
CA ASP A 68 9.51 12.98 -37.73
C ASP A 68 10.43 11.89 -38.30
N THR A 69 10.28 11.63 -39.59
CA THR A 69 11.05 10.60 -40.27
C THR A 69 12.47 11.06 -40.59
N GLY A 70 12.74 12.37 -40.58
CA GLY A 70 14.07 12.96 -40.80
C GLY A 70 15.07 12.57 -39.72
N CYS A 71 16.31 12.26 -40.13
CA CYS A 71 17.31 11.65 -39.24
C CYS A 71 18.45 12.57 -38.81
N THR A 72 18.65 13.67 -39.53
CA THR A 72 19.80 14.54 -39.34
C THR A 72 19.33 16.00 -39.27
N ALA A 73 20.16 16.86 -38.70
CA ALA A 73 19.92 18.31 -38.69
C ALA A 73 20.11 18.98 -40.08
N GLY A 74 20.23 18.19 -41.15
CA GLY A 74 20.43 18.64 -42.54
C GLY A 74 21.82 18.32 -43.11
N GLY A 75 21.91 18.34 -44.45
CA GLY A 75 23.10 17.94 -45.21
C GLY A 75 23.13 16.44 -45.51
N GLY A 76 24.02 16.03 -46.41
CA GLY A 76 24.15 14.64 -46.86
C GLY A 76 25.45 14.43 -47.63
N ARG A 77 25.93 13.18 -47.69
CA ARG A 77 27.22 12.85 -48.32
C ARG A 77 27.26 13.18 -49.82
N ASP A 78 26.11 13.09 -50.48
CA ASP A 78 25.86 13.50 -51.85
C ASP A 78 24.42 14.00 -51.97
N SER A 79 24.00 14.41 -53.18
CA SER A 79 22.64 14.93 -53.41
C SER A 79 21.55 13.92 -53.05
N MET A 80 21.79 12.61 -53.20
CA MET A 80 20.82 11.56 -52.86
C MET A 80 20.81 11.24 -51.36
N GLY A 81 21.95 11.38 -50.69
CA GLY A 81 22.09 11.32 -49.23
C GLY A 81 21.32 12.43 -48.54
N VAL A 82 21.27 13.64 -49.11
CA VAL A 82 20.43 14.74 -48.56
C VAL A 82 18.95 14.36 -48.54
N PHE A 83 18.45 13.75 -49.62
CA PHE A 83 17.06 13.26 -49.67
C PHE A 83 16.84 12.11 -48.70
N THR A 84 17.78 11.15 -48.63
CA THR A 84 17.67 9.97 -47.76
C THR A 84 17.71 10.34 -46.27
N ASP A 85 18.57 11.28 -45.88
CA ASP A 85 18.75 11.74 -44.51
C ASP A 85 17.58 12.61 -44.01
N ALA A 86 16.89 13.28 -44.94
CA ALA A 86 15.61 13.95 -44.72
C ALA A 86 14.39 13.01 -44.86
N SER A 87 14.61 11.71 -45.05
CA SER A 87 13.57 10.68 -45.31
C SER A 87 12.63 10.97 -46.48
N LEU A 88 13.19 11.59 -47.52
CA LEU A 88 12.54 11.83 -48.81
C LEU A 88 12.96 10.77 -49.83
N MET A 89 11.98 10.25 -50.57
CA MET A 89 12.22 9.37 -51.70
C MET A 89 12.25 10.19 -52.99
N PHE A 90 13.32 10.07 -53.77
CA PHE A 90 13.50 10.78 -55.03
C PHE A 90 13.92 9.79 -56.11
N GLU A 91 13.27 9.83 -57.27
CA GLU A 91 13.61 8.99 -58.42
C GLU A 91 13.60 9.83 -59.70
N SER A 92 14.66 9.70 -60.51
CA SER A 92 14.80 10.43 -61.77
C SER A 92 15.34 9.54 -62.88
N SER A 93 14.83 9.74 -64.10
CA SER A 93 15.20 8.98 -65.30
C SER A 93 16.65 9.17 -65.75
N THR A 94 17.35 10.20 -65.27
CA THR A 94 18.73 10.53 -65.69
C THR A 94 19.77 10.43 -64.59
N ALA A 95 19.36 10.35 -63.32
CA ALA A 95 20.27 10.43 -62.16
C ALA A 95 20.15 9.26 -61.18
N GLY A 96 19.30 8.26 -61.46
CA GLY A 96 18.97 7.19 -60.50
C GLY A 96 18.05 7.68 -59.39
N GLY A 97 17.66 6.80 -58.47
CA GLY A 97 16.79 7.08 -57.34
C GLY A 97 17.41 6.77 -55.98
N THR A 98 16.79 7.26 -54.90
CA THR A 98 17.17 6.93 -53.53
C THR A 98 16.77 5.49 -53.18
N ASN A 99 17.56 4.83 -52.32
CA ASN A 99 17.26 3.46 -51.89
C ASN A 99 16.00 3.41 -51.00
N THR A 100 15.18 2.37 -51.12
CA THR A 100 14.02 2.15 -50.25
C THR A 100 14.46 1.83 -48.83
N ARG A 101 14.03 2.64 -47.85
CA ARG A 101 14.31 2.45 -46.43
C ARG A 101 13.29 1.47 -45.83
N THR A 102 13.75 0.31 -45.34
CA THR A 102 12.91 -0.81 -44.86
C THR A 102 12.67 -0.83 -43.34
N SER A 103 13.27 0.07 -42.55
CA SER A 103 13.03 0.20 -41.11
C SER A 103 12.35 1.52 -40.77
N MET A 104 11.23 1.46 -40.03
CA MET A 104 10.36 2.60 -39.81
C MET A 104 10.81 3.53 -38.67
N PHE A 105 11.75 3.15 -37.79
CA PHE A 105 12.26 4.04 -36.74
C PHE A 105 13.68 3.66 -36.30
N GLY A 106 14.66 4.53 -36.50
CA GLY A 106 16.01 4.39 -35.94
C GLY A 106 17.07 5.18 -36.70
N CYS A 107 17.51 6.30 -36.11
CA CYS A 107 18.75 7.00 -36.44
C CYS A 107 19.51 7.34 -35.16
N VAL A 108 20.84 7.46 -35.27
CA VAL A 108 21.77 7.65 -34.14
C VAL A 108 21.90 9.14 -33.81
N THR A 109 21.58 9.54 -32.59
CA THR A 109 21.58 10.94 -32.13
C THR A 109 22.93 11.41 -31.56
N VAL A 110 23.32 12.65 -31.88
CA VAL A 110 24.39 13.43 -31.22
C VAL A 110 23.74 14.57 -30.43
N THR A 111 24.07 14.67 -29.14
CA THR A 111 23.62 15.73 -28.22
C THR A 111 24.30 17.07 -28.48
N VAL A 112 23.54 18.17 -28.48
CA VAL A 112 24.04 19.55 -28.39
C VAL A 112 23.43 20.22 -27.16
N LEU A 113 24.30 20.77 -26.30
CA LEU A 113 23.96 21.59 -25.13
C LEU A 113 23.68 23.04 -25.57
N ASN A 114 22.72 23.72 -24.94
CA ASN A 114 22.78 25.18 -24.80
C ASN A 114 22.08 25.69 -23.54
N VAL A 115 22.70 26.74 -22.99
CA VAL A 115 22.46 27.47 -21.74
C VAL A 115 21.65 28.73 -22.03
N PHE A 116 20.74 29.17 -21.16
CA PHE A 116 20.39 30.60 -21.02
C PHE A 116 19.93 31.00 -19.62
N LEU A 117 20.02 32.32 -19.39
CA LEU A 117 20.24 33.07 -18.16
C LEU A 117 18.95 33.72 -17.62
N PHE A 118 18.82 33.85 -16.30
CA PHE A 118 17.71 34.52 -15.59
C PHE A 118 17.81 36.06 -15.62
N CYS A 119 16.66 36.74 -15.61
CA CYS A 119 16.51 38.15 -15.22
C CYS A 119 15.53 38.29 -14.05
N PHE A 120 15.89 39.13 -13.08
CA PHE A 120 15.11 39.51 -11.89
C PHE A 120 14.22 40.73 -12.15
N LEU A 121 13.11 40.84 -11.41
CA LEU A 121 12.38 42.09 -11.14
C LEU A 121 12.03 42.21 -9.64
N ASP A 122 12.11 43.44 -9.14
CA ASP A 122 11.99 43.91 -7.75
C ASP A 122 10.57 44.47 -7.47
N PRO A 123 9.94 44.27 -6.29
CA PRO A 123 8.60 44.79 -6.02
C PRO A 123 8.62 46.05 -5.14
N ARG A 124 7.74 47.03 -5.43
CA ARG A 124 7.40 48.10 -4.48
C ARG A 124 5.92 48.50 -4.47
N GLU A 125 5.50 48.75 -3.22
CA GLU A 125 4.44 49.63 -2.69
C GLU A 125 3.00 49.10 -2.51
N ILE A 126 2.59 49.03 -1.24
CA ILE A 126 1.22 49.08 -0.73
C ILE A 126 1.17 50.25 0.26
N ASN A 127 0.14 51.09 0.15
CA ASN A 127 -0.07 52.25 1.00
C ASN A 127 -1.21 51.99 2.01
N ASP A 128 -1.09 52.60 3.19
CA ASP A 128 -1.98 52.50 4.35
C ASP A 128 -3.36 53.15 4.14
N LEU A 129 -4.40 52.59 4.78
CA LEU A 129 -5.47 53.37 5.44
C LEU A 129 -6.33 52.50 6.38
N PHE A 130 -6.30 52.74 7.69
CA PHE A 130 -7.43 53.33 8.45
C PHE A 130 -7.16 53.37 9.97
N LEU A 131 -7.57 54.47 10.60
CA LEU A 131 -7.56 54.71 12.04
C LEU A 131 -8.99 54.86 12.59
N LEU A 132 -9.16 54.34 13.81
CA LEU A 132 -10.01 54.78 14.93
C LEU A 132 -11.55 54.67 14.83
N LYS A 133 -12.11 53.91 15.78
CA LYS A 133 -13.25 54.34 16.63
C LYS A 133 -13.16 53.72 18.03
N LEU A 134 -13.75 54.42 19.00
CA LEU A 134 -13.57 54.29 20.45
C LEU A 134 -14.58 53.34 21.12
N LYS A 135 -14.03 52.53 22.05
CA LYS A 135 -14.56 51.94 23.30
C LYS A 135 -16.02 52.15 23.74
N THR A 136 -16.65 51.04 24.17
CA THR A 136 -17.48 50.91 25.40
C THR A 136 -17.52 49.45 25.92
N ASP A 137 -17.08 49.21 27.16
CA ASP A 137 -16.92 47.86 27.77
C ASP A 137 -18.23 47.06 27.94
N ASP A 138 -18.48 46.06 27.08
CA ASP A 138 -19.35 44.89 27.31
C ASP A 138 -18.77 43.68 26.53
N ASP A 139 -18.07 42.77 27.23
CA ASP A 139 -17.06 41.83 26.68
C ASP A 139 -17.57 40.67 25.78
N ASP A 140 -18.89 40.51 25.58
CA ASP A 140 -19.46 39.46 24.71
C ASP A 140 -20.03 39.99 23.38
N ASP A 141 -20.31 41.30 23.26
CA ASP A 141 -20.79 41.92 22.01
C ASP A 141 -19.65 42.20 20.99
N TYR A 142 -18.40 41.87 21.34
CA TYR A 142 -17.20 42.12 20.53
C TYR A 142 -16.63 40.88 19.83
N TYR A 143 -17.33 39.74 19.93
CA TYR A 143 -16.94 38.49 19.30
C TYR A 143 -18.10 37.91 18.51
N THR A 144 -17.83 37.54 17.27
CA THR A 144 -18.80 36.99 16.35
C THR A 144 -19.24 35.65 16.88
N ASP A 145 -20.56 35.40 16.90
CA ASP A 145 -21.09 34.13 17.36
C ASP A 145 -20.56 32.99 16.48
N SER A 146 -20.27 31.83 17.09
CA SER A 146 -19.82 30.67 16.34
C SER A 146 -20.81 30.20 15.29
N GLU A 147 -22.11 30.47 15.47
CA GLU A 147 -23.14 30.15 14.46
C GLU A 147 -22.99 30.98 13.19
N GLU A 148 -22.44 32.20 13.28
CA GLU A 148 -22.21 33.09 12.13
C GLU A 148 -20.87 32.79 11.42
N ILE A 149 -19.96 32.07 12.07
CA ILE A 149 -18.66 31.70 11.50
C ILE A 149 -18.81 30.44 10.63
N VAL A 150 -18.62 30.62 9.32
CA VAL A 150 -18.60 29.52 8.35
C VAL A 150 -17.24 28.82 8.40
N SER A 151 -17.27 27.52 8.71
CA SER A 151 -16.08 26.68 8.75
C SER A 151 -15.65 26.19 7.37
N ARG A 152 -14.35 26.28 7.12
CA ARG A 152 -13.64 25.72 5.98
C ARG A 152 -13.61 24.20 6.06
N THR A 153 -14.08 23.53 5.01
CA THR A 153 -14.28 22.07 4.98
C THR A 153 -13.64 21.41 3.77
N GLN A 154 -13.46 22.15 2.68
CA GLN A 154 -13.01 21.60 1.41
C GLN A 154 -11.51 21.82 1.21
N PHE A 155 -10.73 20.76 1.47
CA PHE A 155 -9.27 20.74 1.32
C PHE A 155 -8.82 19.70 0.28
N PRO A 156 -9.27 19.76 -0.98
CA PRO A 156 -8.83 18.81 -2.00
C PRO A 156 -7.38 19.08 -2.41
N GLU A 157 -6.66 18.02 -2.82
CA GLU A 157 -5.31 18.16 -3.36
C GLU A 157 -5.31 18.75 -4.79
N SER A 158 -6.36 18.50 -5.57
CA SER A 158 -6.57 19.04 -6.91
C SER A 158 -8.03 19.45 -7.14
N MET A 159 -8.25 20.43 -8.03
CA MET A 159 -9.59 20.91 -8.42
C MET A 159 -9.59 21.37 -9.88
N ILE A 160 -10.78 21.59 -10.45
CA ILE A 160 -10.97 22.06 -11.85
C ILE A 160 -10.46 21.01 -12.86
N TRP A 161 -10.87 19.75 -12.68
CA TRP A 161 -10.60 18.68 -13.65
C TRP A 161 -11.76 18.59 -14.65
N GLU A 162 -11.77 19.49 -15.64
CA GLU A 162 -12.90 19.67 -16.56
C GLU A 162 -12.41 19.95 -17.98
N GLU A 163 -13.22 19.53 -18.97
CA GLU A 163 -13.03 19.85 -20.38
C GLU A 163 -13.94 21.04 -20.76
N ILE A 164 -13.41 22.00 -21.51
CA ILE A 164 -14.14 23.22 -21.89
C ILE A 164 -14.04 23.43 -23.39
N ASP A 165 -15.20 23.40 -24.06
CA ASP A 165 -15.32 23.74 -25.48
C ASP A 165 -15.38 25.27 -25.67
N LEU A 166 -14.41 25.83 -26.38
CA LEU A 166 -14.43 27.24 -26.77
C LEU A 166 -15.38 27.46 -27.96
N PRO A 167 -16.14 28.57 -27.99
CA PRO A 167 -17.10 28.84 -29.06
C PRO A 167 -16.42 28.99 -30.43
N THR A 168 -17.06 28.46 -31.47
CA THR A 168 -16.61 28.61 -32.87
C THR A 168 -16.75 30.06 -33.34
N CYS A 169 -15.69 30.65 -33.90
CA CYS A 169 -15.70 31.97 -34.52
C CYS A 169 -16.79 32.06 -35.61
N ARG A 170 -17.79 32.94 -35.44
CA ARG A 170 -18.88 33.13 -36.41
C ARG A 170 -18.63 34.26 -37.42
N GLU A 171 -17.52 34.99 -37.33
CA GLU A 171 -17.17 36.07 -38.27
C GLU A 171 -15.68 36.04 -38.64
N ASN A 172 -15.36 36.39 -39.89
CA ASN A 172 -14.04 36.37 -40.53
C ASN A 172 -12.96 37.30 -39.89
N HIS A 173 -13.18 37.80 -38.66
CA HIS A 173 -12.30 38.75 -37.97
C HIS A 173 -12.10 38.46 -36.48
N CYS A 174 -12.19 37.20 -36.04
CA CYS A 174 -11.95 36.88 -34.62
C CYS A 174 -10.58 36.20 -34.45
N GLY A 175 -9.61 36.94 -33.90
CA GLY A 175 -8.23 36.46 -33.68
C GLY A 175 -8.07 35.52 -32.48
N THR A 176 -8.90 35.67 -31.44
CA THR A 176 -8.94 34.81 -30.25
C THR A 176 -10.37 34.70 -29.71
N THR A 177 -10.77 33.50 -29.29
CA THR A 177 -12.04 33.25 -28.57
C THR A 177 -11.75 33.02 -27.09
N SER A 178 -12.58 33.58 -26.22
CA SER A 178 -12.46 33.40 -24.78
C SER A 178 -13.81 33.08 -24.16
N ILE A 179 -13.78 32.33 -23.07
CA ILE A 179 -14.94 32.08 -22.22
C ILE A 179 -14.58 32.51 -20.80
N THR A 180 -15.49 33.24 -20.16
CA THR A 180 -15.35 33.58 -18.74
C THR A 180 -16.18 32.61 -17.94
N LYS A 181 -15.50 31.80 -17.11
CA LYS A 181 -16.16 30.86 -16.20
C LYS A 181 -15.96 31.34 -14.76
N PRO A 182 -17.03 31.60 -13.99
CA PRO A 182 -16.90 31.83 -12.57
C PRO A 182 -16.50 30.52 -11.88
N ILE A 183 -15.38 30.54 -11.15
CA ILE A 183 -14.90 29.40 -10.37
C ILE A 183 -14.87 29.82 -8.90
N PHE A 184 -15.48 29.00 -8.04
CA PHE A 184 -15.41 29.19 -6.59
C PHE A 184 -14.15 28.49 -6.08
N LEU A 185 -13.27 29.26 -5.45
CA LEU A 185 -12.04 28.73 -4.83
C LEU A 185 -12.39 27.85 -3.64
N ARG A 186 -11.55 26.84 -3.41
CA ARG A 186 -11.67 25.93 -2.26
C ARG A 186 -11.08 26.57 -1.02
N ASP A 187 -11.39 25.99 0.13
CA ASP A 187 -11.11 26.58 1.43
C ASP A 187 -9.63 26.47 1.89
N SER A 188 -8.73 26.02 1.01
CA SER A 188 -7.31 25.91 1.32
C SER A 188 -6.61 27.27 1.22
N VAL A 189 -5.91 27.66 2.29
CA VAL A 189 -5.01 28.83 2.30
C VAL A 189 -3.67 28.39 1.70
N SER A 190 -3.61 28.37 0.37
CA SER A 190 -2.48 27.87 -0.41
C SER A 190 -2.34 28.63 -1.74
N THR A 191 -1.21 28.46 -2.41
CA THR A 191 -1.06 28.88 -3.81
C THR A 191 -1.53 27.76 -4.72
N TRP A 192 -2.53 28.04 -5.55
CA TRP A 192 -3.00 27.15 -6.60
C TRP A 192 -2.24 27.43 -7.89
N GLN A 193 -1.82 26.39 -8.59
CA GLN A 193 -1.20 26.51 -9.90
C GLN A 193 -2.17 25.98 -10.94
N ILE A 194 -2.66 26.86 -11.82
CA ILE A 194 -3.62 26.52 -12.86
C ILE A 194 -2.85 26.13 -14.11
N LEU A 195 -3.12 24.92 -14.61
CA LEU A 195 -2.57 24.39 -15.85
C LEU A 195 -3.71 24.18 -16.84
N ALA A 196 -3.53 24.63 -18.07
CA ALA A 196 -4.51 24.43 -19.14
C ALA A 196 -3.85 23.75 -20.34
N VAL A 197 -4.56 22.76 -20.89
CA VAL A 197 -4.19 22.11 -22.15
C VAL A 197 -5.37 22.29 -23.11
N SER A 198 -5.09 22.83 -24.29
CA SER A 198 -6.08 23.04 -25.33
C SER A 198 -5.79 22.13 -26.53
N LEU A 199 -6.85 21.61 -27.15
CA LEU A 199 -6.78 20.83 -28.38
C LEU A 199 -7.66 21.49 -29.44
N SER A 200 -7.06 21.87 -30.56
CA SER A 200 -7.74 22.44 -31.72
C SER A 200 -7.60 21.52 -32.94
N PRO A 201 -8.69 21.23 -33.67
CA PRO A 201 -8.62 20.45 -34.91
C PRO A 201 -7.72 21.08 -36.00
N THR A 202 -7.51 22.40 -35.97
CA THR A 202 -6.74 23.13 -36.98
C THR A 202 -5.38 23.61 -36.49
N LEU A 203 -5.25 23.92 -35.19
CA LEU A 203 -4.02 24.47 -34.59
C LEU A 203 -3.24 23.44 -33.76
N GLY A 204 -3.77 22.22 -33.57
CA GLY A 204 -3.13 21.16 -32.79
C GLY A 204 -3.30 21.35 -31.28
N ILE A 205 -2.41 20.75 -30.49
CA ILE A 205 -2.40 20.88 -29.03
C ILE A 205 -1.53 22.07 -28.62
N CYS A 206 -1.99 22.82 -27.61
CA CYS A 206 -1.18 23.82 -26.93
C CYS A 206 -1.30 23.64 -25.41
N VAL A 207 -0.16 23.58 -24.71
CA VAL A 207 -0.10 23.59 -23.25
C VAL A 207 0.26 25.01 -22.81
N ALA A 208 -0.60 25.60 -21.98
CA ALA A 208 -0.38 26.94 -21.46
C ALA A 208 0.69 26.93 -20.37
N GLU A 209 1.37 28.07 -20.20
CA GLU A 209 2.22 28.27 -19.03
C GLU A 209 1.37 28.25 -17.75
N PRO A 210 1.88 27.66 -16.65
CA PRO A 210 1.14 27.60 -15.41
C PRO A 210 0.92 29.00 -14.82
N GLU A 211 -0.32 29.32 -14.44
CA GLU A 211 -0.66 30.56 -13.75
C GLU A 211 -0.77 30.33 -12.24
N GLU A 212 -0.09 31.14 -11.44
CA GLU A 212 -0.15 31.06 -9.97
C GLU A 212 -1.26 31.95 -9.40
N MET A 213 -2.05 31.36 -8.50
CA MET A 213 -3.14 32.05 -7.82
C MET A 213 -3.00 31.85 -6.31
N VAL A 214 -2.64 32.91 -5.60
CA VAL A 214 -2.40 32.89 -4.15
C VAL A 214 -3.72 33.11 -3.39
N VAL A 215 -4.14 32.11 -2.61
CA VAL A 215 -5.30 32.24 -1.70
C VAL A 215 -4.78 32.50 -0.29
N PHE A 216 -5.12 33.65 0.27
CA PHE A 216 -4.57 34.12 1.53
C PHE A 216 -5.63 34.70 2.46
N LYS A 217 -5.48 34.44 3.77
CA LYS A 217 -6.25 35.06 4.86
C LYS A 217 -5.28 35.72 5.84
N HIS A 218 -5.62 36.90 6.36
CA HIS A 218 -4.76 37.61 7.32
C HIS A 218 -4.78 36.99 8.73
N LEU A 219 -5.87 36.35 9.11
CA LEU A 219 -5.99 35.57 10.34
C LEU A 219 -6.74 34.27 10.04
N PHE A 220 -6.09 33.14 10.28
CA PHE A 220 -6.66 31.82 9.99
C PHE A 220 -6.11 30.75 10.93
N ILE A 221 -6.86 29.65 11.02
CA ILE A 221 -6.50 28.47 11.79
C ILE A 221 -5.91 27.42 10.84
N ASP A 222 -4.78 26.85 11.21
CA ASP A 222 -4.26 25.61 10.65
C ASP A 222 -4.45 24.48 11.66
N LEU A 223 -5.47 23.65 11.42
CA LEU A 223 -5.77 22.48 12.25
C LEU A 223 -4.87 21.31 11.82
N LYS A 224 -3.91 20.96 12.67
CA LYS A 224 -3.02 19.81 12.50
C LYS A 224 -3.71 18.54 13.02
N MET A 225 -4.04 17.66 12.09
CA MET A 225 -4.66 16.36 12.34
C MET A 225 -3.70 15.23 11.96
N PRO A 226 -3.65 14.12 12.71
CA PRO A 226 -2.98 12.91 12.27
C PRO A 226 -3.70 12.30 11.07
N TYR A 227 -2.99 11.48 10.28
CA TYR A 227 -3.59 10.78 9.13
C TYR A 227 -4.72 9.83 9.54
N SER A 228 -4.52 9.10 10.64
CA SER A 228 -5.50 8.21 11.26
C SER A 228 -5.31 8.19 12.78
N ALA A 229 -6.34 7.75 13.49
CA ALA A 229 -6.37 7.58 14.94
C ALA A 229 -6.90 6.20 15.30
N VAL A 230 -6.37 5.56 16.33
CA VAL A 230 -6.92 4.27 16.78
C VAL A 230 -8.05 4.51 17.79
N ARG A 231 -9.10 3.69 17.73
CA ARG A 231 -10.23 3.75 18.67
C ARG A 231 -9.75 3.73 20.13
N GLY A 232 -10.13 4.78 20.84
CA GLY A 232 -9.86 5.03 22.24
C GLY A 232 -8.41 5.37 22.58
N GLU A 233 -7.60 5.78 21.60
CA GLU A 233 -6.34 6.50 21.85
C GLU A 233 -6.60 7.94 22.25
N GLN A 234 -5.85 8.45 23.23
CA GLN A 234 -5.86 9.86 23.58
C GLN A 234 -4.84 10.62 22.76
N LEU A 235 -5.29 11.60 21.98
CA LEU A 235 -4.52 12.34 21.00
C LEU A 235 -4.52 13.83 21.35
N GLU A 236 -3.37 14.48 21.27
CA GLU A 236 -3.28 15.94 21.28
C GLU A 236 -3.28 16.46 19.83
N ILE A 237 -4.35 17.15 19.44
CA ILE A 237 -4.44 17.89 18.18
C ILE A 237 -4.13 19.37 18.42
N LYS A 238 -3.56 20.05 17.43
CA LYS A 238 -3.13 21.44 17.55
C LYS A 238 -3.83 22.31 16.52
N ALA A 239 -4.51 23.34 16.99
CA ALA A 239 -5.00 24.44 16.17
C ALA A 239 -3.96 25.56 16.21
N ILE A 240 -3.27 25.80 15.10
CA ILE A 240 -2.28 26.86 14.98
C ILE A 240 -2.96 28.09 14.41
N ILE A 241 -2.98 29.18 15.17
CA ILE A 241 -3.59 30.44 14.77
C ILE A 241 -2.47 31.30 14.20
N HIS A 242 -2.58 31.65 12.93
CA HIS A 242 -1.63 32.55 12.26
C HIS A 242 -2.16 33.97 12.28
N ASN A 243 -1.34 34.93 12.71
CA ASN A 243 -1.68 36.36 12.68
C ASN A 243 -0.72 37.11 11.73
N TYR A 244 -1.18 37.35 10.50
CA TYR A 244 -0.51 38.19 9.50
C TYR A 244 -1.02 39.64 9.47
N THR A 245 -1.86 40.04 10.44
CA THR A 245 -2.29 41.44 10.59
C THR A 245 -1.13 42.31 11.10
N PRO A 246 -1.14 43.63 10.88
CA PRO A 246 -0.05 44.51 11.31
C PRO A 246 0.00 44.77 12.82
N MET A 247 -0.92 44.19 13.60
CA MET A 247 -1.08 44.41 15.04
C MET A 247 -1.23 43.08 15.80
N LYS A 248 -1.04 43.13 17.12
CA LYS A 248 -1.31 42.00 18.02
C LYS A 248 -2.82 41.81 18.14
N GLN A 249 -3.30 40.56 18.01
CA GLN A 249 -4.72 40.22 18.05
C GLN A 249 -5.06 39.41 19.31
N LYS A 250 -6.20 39.71 19.93
CA LYS A 250 -6.81 38.90 21.00
C LYS A 250 -7.87 38.01 20.33
N VAL A 251 -7.70 36.69 20.38
CA VAL A 251 -8.51 35.73 19.62
C VAL A 251 -9.21 34.77 20.59
N ARG A 252 -10.54 34.64 20.45
CA ARG A 252 -11.36 33.62 21.13
C ARG A 252 -11.43 32.40 20.21
N VAL A 253 -10.98 31.25 20.69
CA VAL A 253 -11.01 29.97 19.97
C VAL A 253 -11.99 29.04 20.66
N GLU A 254 -12.86 28.43 19.87
CA GLU A 254 -13.89 27.50 20.32
C GLU A 254 -13.65 26.13 19.67
N PHE A 255 -13.50 25.10 20.49
CA PHE A 255 -13.48 23.71 20.06
C PHE A 255 -14.90 23.15 20.16
N MET A 256 -15.47 22.68 19.05
CA MET A 256 -16.86 22.25 18.98
C MET A 256 -17.01 20.81 19.47
N GLU A 257 -18.14 20.49 20.12
CA GLU A 257 -18.47 19.12 20.49
C GLU A 257 -18.61 18.23 19.24
N THR A 258 -18.06 17.01 19.31
CA THR A 258 -18.19 16.00 18.26
C THR A 258 -18.69 14.72 18.90
N GLU A 259 -19.84 14.23 18.43
CA GLU A 259 -20.43 12.98 18.90
C GLU A 259 -19.45 11.81 18.73
N ASP A 260 -19.39 10.91 19.72
CA ASP A 260 -18.45 9.79 19.82
C ASP A 260 -16.96 10.18 19.87
N VAL A 261 -16.62 11.46 20.09
CA VAL A 261 -15.26 11.92 20.36
C VAL A 261 -15.21 12.57 21.74
N CYS A 262 -14.58 11.87 22.66
CA CYS A 262 -14.36 12.35 24.02
C CYS A 262 -13.30 13.45 24.02
N SER A 263 -13.67 14.65 24.42
CA SER A 263 -12.84 15.86 24.46
C SER A 263 -13.30 16.84 25.55
N SER A 264 -12.56 17.93 25.76
CA SER A 264 -12.96 19.03 26.65
C SER A 264 -14.31 19.69 26.32
N ALA A 265 -14.83 19.50 25.11
CA ALA A 265 -16.14 20.03 24.68
C ALA A 265 -17.30 19.04 24.87
N SER A 266 -17.03 17.79 25.28
CA SER A 266 -18.08 16.76 25.46
C SER A 266 -19.14 17.20 26.46
N LYS A 267 -20.42 17.06 26.11
CA LYS A 267 -21.59 17.44 26.91
C LYS A 267 -21.63 18.93 27.30
N LYS A 268 -20.87 19.80 26.62
CA LYS A 268 -20.75 21.24 26.88
C LYS A 268 -21.03 22.09 25.64
N ASP A 269 -21.41 21.47 24.52
CA ASP A 269 -21.55 22.04 23.17
C ASP A 269 -20.24 22.61 22.58
N LYS A 270 -19.47 23.39 23.36
CA LYS A 270 -18.21 24.00 22.96
C LYS A 270 -17.26 24.24 24.13
N TYR A 271 -15.95 24.18 23.87
CA TYR A 271 -14.89 24.54 24.81
C TYR A 271 -14.17 25.80 24.34
N ARG A 272 -14.18 26.86 25.18
CA ARG A 272 -13.66 28.20 24.84
C ARG A 272 -12.27 28.44 25.42
N THR A 273 -11.37 29.00 24.62
CA THR A 273 -10.04 29.45 25.04
C THR A 273 -9.73 30.81 24.42
N THR A 274 -9.22 31.76 25.21
CA THR A 274 -8.80 33.08 24.70
C THR A 274 -7.28 33.16 24.67
N VAL A 275 -6.70 33.53 23.53
CA VAL A 275 -5.25 33.65 23.34
C VAL A 275 -4.87 34.99 22.71
N TYR A 276 -3.65 35.44 22.99
CA TYR A 276 -3.07 36.62 22.37
C TYR A 276 -2.03 36.21 21.34
N VAL A 277 -2.16 36.68 20.10
CA VAL A 277 -1.25 36.33 18.99
C VAL A 277 -0.54 37.60 18.50
N ASP A 278 0.78 37.65 18.62
CA ASP A 278 1.59 38.81 18.22
C ASP A 278 1.60 39.02 16.69
N LYS A 279 1.94 40.23 16.25
CA LYS A 279 2.06 40.60 14.82
C LYS A 279 3.03 39.67 14.10
N GLY A 280 2.61 39.10 12.97
CA GLY A 280 3.46 38.26 12.12
C GLY A 280 3.91 36.96 12.80
N SER A 281 3.19 36.52 13.84
CA SER A 281 3.51 35.35 14.63
C SER A 281 2.41 34.30 14.56
N SER A 282 2.61 33.17 15.23
CA SER A 282 1.62 32.10 15.29
C SER A 282 1.54 31.56 16.72
N MET A 283 0.33 31.19 17.14
CA MET A 283 0.06 30.63 18.46
C MET A 283 -0.62 29.28 18.31
N ALA A 284 -0.12 28.25 18.99
CA ALA A 284 -0.73 26.93 18.99
C ALA A 284 -1.65 26.76 20.20
N VAL A 285 -2.89 26.32 19.96
CA VAL A 285 -3.83 25.88 20.99
C VAL A 285 -4.01 24.38 20.86
N SER A 286 -3.73 23.65 21.94
CA SER A 286 -3.81 22.20 21.97
C SER A 286 -5.16 21.73 22.53
N TYR A 287 -5.73 20.70 21.91
CA TYR A 287 -6.91 19.99 22.39
C TYR A 287 -6.61 18.51 22.52
N VAL A 288 -7.07 17.92 23.61
CA VAL A 288 -7.00 16.48 23.84
C VAL A 288 -8.31 15.86 23.39
N ILE A 289 -8.23 14.81 22.56
CA ILE A 289 -9.39 14.08 22.04
C ILE A 289 -9.16 12.56 22.13
N ILE A 290 -10.24 11.80 22.33
CA ILE A 290 -10.27 10.34 22.35
C ILE A 290 -11.44 9.86 21.47
N PRO A 291 -11.20 9.28 20.29
CA PRO A 291 -12.27 8.80 19.43
C PRO A 291 -12.83 7.47 19.95
N MET A 292 -14.15 7.35 20.09
CA MET A 292 -14.78 6.19 20.74
C MET A 292 -15.35 5.18 19.74
N THR A 293 -15.68 5.58 18.50
CA THR A 293 -16.28 4.70 17.48
C THR A 293 -15.47 4.66 16.18
N LEU A 294 -15.56 3.54 15.45
CA LEU A 294 -14.87 3.26 14.18
C LEU A 294 -15.57 3.95 13.00
N ARG A 295 -15.53 5.29 12.97
CA ARG A 295 -16.05 6.11 11.88
C ARG A 295 -15.15 7.31 11.61
N ASN A 296 -15.42 8.03 10.52
CA ASN A 296 -14.83 9.33 10.33
C ASN A 296 -15.58 10.34 11.19
N HIS A 297 -14.84 11.10 12.02
CA HIS A 297 -15.41 12.15 12.85
C HIS A 297 -14.95 13.52 12.37
N ASP A 298 -15.87 14.44 12.20
CA ASP A 298 -15.55 15.79 11.74
C ASP A 298 -15.16 16.67 12.93
N ILE A 299 -13.86 16.93 13.08
CA ILE A 299 -13.34 17.79 14.14
C ILE A 299 -13.36 19.24 13.69
N GLU A 300 -14.05 20.09 14.45
CA GLU A 300 -14.29 21.50 14.11
C GLU A 300 -13.73 22.47 15.18
N VAL A 301 -13.01 23.49 14.71
CA VAL A 301 -12.44 24.57 15.53
C VAL A 301 -12.77 25.91 14.90
N LYS A 302 -13.30 26.84 15.70
CA LYS A 302 -13.64 28.21 15.28
C LYS A 302 -12.81 29.23 16.04
N ALA A 303 -12.49 30.34 15.40
CA ALA A 303 -11.78 31.45 16.01
C ALA A 303 -12.38 32.79 15.59
N SER A 304 -12.50 33.69 16.56
CA SER A 304 -12.98 35.05 16.38
C SER A 304 -12.01 36.02 17.04
N ALA A 305 -11.54 37.01 16.27
CA ALA A 305 -10.75 38.11 16.81
C ALA A 305 -11.66 39.11 17.54
N TYR A 306 -11.14 39.72 18.61
CA TYR A 306 -11.80 40.79 19.35
C TYR A 306 -12.12 41.98 18.41
N GLU A 307 -13.32 42.56 18.51
CA GLU A 307 -13.91 43.59 17.63
C GLU A 307 -14.39 43.10 16.25
N ASP A 308 -14.63 41.79 16.08
CA ASP A 308 -15.27 41.19 14.88
C ASP A 308 -14.59 41.42 13.53
N ILE A 309 -13.32 41.83 13.54
CA ILE A 309 -12.62 42.22 12.30
C ILE A 309 -12.20 40.98 11.49
N PHE A 310 -11.90 39.86 12.16
CA PHE A 310 -11.42 38.65 11.50
C PHE A 310 -11.95 37.38 12.19
N THR A 311 -12.55 36.50 11.39
CA THR A 311 -13.07 35.20 11.83
C THR A 311 -12.58 34.08 10.90
N ASP A 312 -12.37 32.89 11.47
CA ASP A 312 -12.09 31.68 10.71
C ASP A 312 -12.61 30.45 11.43
N GLY A 313 -13.12 29.48 10.68
CA GLY A 313 -13.46 28.16 11.20
C GLY A 313 -12.83 27.09 10.31
N VAL A 314 -12.45 25.96 10.89
CA VAL A 314 -11.88 24.82 10.16
C VAL A 314 -12.51 23.55 10.68
N ARG A 315 -12.99 22.71 9.76
CA ARG A 315 -13.50 21.37 10.04
C ARG A 315 -12.79 20.35 9.17
N LYS A 316 -12.17 19.34 9.79
CA LYS A 316 -11.43 18.27 9.11
C LYS A 316 -11.88 16.89 9.61
N PRO A 317 -11.99 15.89 8.73
CA PRO A 317 -12.32 14.54 9.13
C PRO A 317 -11.14 13.85 9.82
N LEU A 318 -11.40 13.17 10.92
CA LEU A 318 -10.49 12.26 11.62
C LEU A 318 -10.87 10.82 11.29
N LYS A 319 -9.99 10.11 10.57
CA LYS A 319 -10.19 8.68 10.26
C LYS A 319 -9.86 7.83 11.49
N VAL A 320 -10.84 7.13 12.04
CA VAL A 320 -10.64 6.22 13.18
C VAL A 320 -10.57 4.76 12.74
N VAL A 321 -9.52 4.07 13.15
CA VAL A 321 -9.23 2.67 12.81
C VAL A 321 -9.24 1.79 14.07
N SER A 322 -9.33 0.47 13.87
CA SER A 322 -9.42 -0.48 14.98
C SER A 322 -8.09 -0.68 15.71
N GLU A 323 -8.20 -1.11 16.97
CA GLU A 323 -7.07 -1.43 17.84
C GLU A 323 -6.35 -2.75 17.49
N GLY A 324 -6.97 -3.58 16.65
CA GLY A 324 -6.47 -4.91 16.28
C GLY A 324 -5.60 -4.97 15.05
N VAL A 325 -5.08 -6.17 14.80
CA VAL A 325 -4.37 -6.51 13.55
C VAL A 325 -5.36 -7.21 12.61
N LEU A 326 -5.37 -6.83 11.34
CA LEU A 326 -6.18 -7.48 10.31
C LEU A 326 -5.61 -8.88 10.02
N ILE A 327 -6.37 -9.93 10.32
CA ILE A 327 -6.03 -11.32 10.05
C ILE A 327 -6.79 -11.78 8.80
N SER A 328 -6.08 -12.49 7.91
CA SER A 328 -6.68 -13.19 6.76
C SER A 328 -6.71 -14.70 7.00
N LEU A 329 -7.89 -15.28 6.89
CA LEU A 329 -8.11 -16.73 6.95
C LEU A 329 -8.55 -17.22 5.57
N ARG A 330 -7.73 -18.06 4.94
CA ARG A 330 -8.09 -18.75 3.70
C ARG A 330 -8.54 -20.17 4.03
N ARG A 331 -9.76 -20.53 3.62
CA ARG A 331 -10.15 -21.95 3.56
C ARG A 331 -9.57 -22.58 2.28
N GLU A 332 -9.38 -23.90 2.29
CA GLU A 332 -8.89 -24.63 1.12
C GLU A 332 -9.79 -24.38 -0.09
N ASN A 333 -9.19 -24.20 -1.26
CA ASN A 333 -9.92 -24.05 -2.52
C ASN A 333 -10.71 -25.34 -2.80
N VAL A 334 -12.02 -25.22 -2.98
CA VAL A 334 -12.90 -26.37 -3.21
C VAL A 334 -13.21 -26.50 -4.69
N GLU A 335 -12.98 -27.69 -5.26
CA GLU A 335 -13.34 -28.02 -6.65
C GLU A 335 -14.85 -28.30 -6.74
N LEU A 336 -15.53 -27.54 -7.60
CA LEU A 336 -16.92 -27.71 -8.00
C LEU A 336 -16.96 -28.52 -9.31
N ASN A 337 -17.26 -29.81 -9.24
CA ASN A 337 -17.30 -30.70 -10.41
C ASN A 337 -18.66 -31.41 -10.52
N PRO A 338 -19.65 -30.81 -11.20
CA PRO A 338 -20.99 -31.38 -11.34
C PRO A 338 -20.99 -32.69 -12.13
N ALA A 339 -20.04 -32.88 -13.06
CA ALA A 339 -19.94 -34.09 -13.88
C ALA A 339 -19.46 -35.33 -13.08
N LYS A 340 -18.53 -35.15 -12.14
CA LYS A 340 -18.07 -36.24 -11.24
C LYS A 340 -18.99 -36.44 -10.03
N ASN A 341 -19.46 -35.35 -9.42
CA ASN A 341 -20.08 -35.40 -8.08
C ASN A 341 -21.60 -35.21 -8.10
N GLY A 342 -22.20 -34.96 -9.27
CA GLY A 342 -23.61 -34.59 -9.41
C GLY A 342 -23.90 -33.17 -8.91
N GLU A 343 -25.15 -32.73 -9.04
CA GLU A 343 -25.63 -31.45 -8.47
C GLU A 343 -25.71 -31.53 -6.93
N LYS A 344 -24.56 -31.47 -6.25
CA LYS A 344 -24.49 -31.39 -4.79
C LYS A 344 -24.28 -29.94 -4.34
N SER A 345 -25.07 -29.52 -3.36
CA SER A 345 -24.89 -28.24 -2.68
C SER A 345 -23.83 -28.36 -1.59
N LEU A 346 -22.84 -27.46 -1.59
CA LEU A 346 -21.82 -27.34 -0.56
C LEU A 346 -22.26 -26.31 0.47
N VAL A 347 -22.27 -26.71 1.74
CA VAL A 347 -22.71 -25.87 2.88
C VAL A 347 -21.49 -25.32 3.61
N PHE A 348 -21.40 -24.00 3.71
CA PHE A 348 -20.35 -23.30 4.45
C PHE A 348 -20.94 -22.66 5.69
N LYS A 349 -20.50 -23.13 6.85
CA LYS A 349 -20.88 -22.55 8.13
C LYS A 349 -20.03 -21.35 8.50
N ALA A 350 -20.68 -20.35 9.05
CA ALA A 350 -20.09 -19.21 9.75
C ALA A 350 -19.13 -19.70 10.85
N ASP A 351 -17.94 -19.11 10.91
CA ASP A 351 -16.90 -19.46 11.88
C ASP A 351 -16.43 -18.19 12.60
N ILE A 352 -17.11 -17.89 13.70
CA ILE A 352 -16.81 -16.74 14.55
C ILE A 352 -15.72 -17.17 15.53
N ARG A 353 -14.49 -16.73 15.27
CA ARG A 353 -13.38 -17.05 16.17
C ARG A 353 -13.45 -16.23 17.46
N ALA A 354 -13.05 -16.86 18.56
CA ALA A 354 -13.04 -16.25 19.89
C ALA A 354 -12.00 -15.12 20.07
N ASP A 355 -11.02 -15.01 19.17
CA ASP A 355 -9.98 -13.97 19.18
C ASP A 355 -10.36 -12.70 18.40
N ARG A 356 -11.54 -12.69 17.75
CA ARG A 356 -12.10 -11.52 17.07
C ARG A 356 -12.36 -10.39 18.08
N LEU A 357 -12.00 -9.17 17.70
CA LEU A 357 -12.33 -7.97 18.46
C LEU A 357 -13.81 -7.60 18.32
N PRO A 358 -14.53 -7.34 19.43
CA PRO A 358 -15.90 -6.86 19.39
C PRO A 358 -16.05 -5.55 18.58
N ASP A 359 -17.18 -5.42 17.89
CA ASP A 359 -17.55 -4.24 17.08
C ASP A 359 -16.56 -3.86 15.98
N THR A 360 -15.81 -4.83 15.45
CA THR A 360 -14.95 -4.67 14.28
C THR A 360 -15.57 -5.28 13.02
N PRO A 361 -15.38 -4.67 11.83
CA PRO A 361 -15.88 -5.23 10.58
C PRO A 361 -15.19 -6.57 10.30
N ALA A 362 -15.98 -7.54 9.85
CA ALA A 362 -15.51 -8.86 9.50
C ALA A 362 -16.29 -9.38 8.30
N ASP A 363 -15.62 -9.44 7.17
CA ASP A 363 -16.20 -9.79 5.88
C ASP A 363 -15.66 -11.14 5.42
N THR A 364 -16.56 -11.97 4.87
CA THR A 364 -16.17 -13.16 4.10
C THR A 364 -16.38 -12.89 2.63
N TYR A 365 -15.29 -12.95 1.87
CA TYR A 365 -15.26 -12.82 0.43
C TYR A 365 -15.32 -14.19 -0.20
N ILE A 366 -16.31 -14.39 -1.05
CA ILE A 366 -16.52 -15.59 -1.85
C ILE A 366 -16.08 -15.27 -3.27
N SER A 367 -15.28 -16.15 -3.87
CA SER A 367 -14.90 -16.02 -5.28
C SER A 367 -15.01 -17.36 -6.00
N ILE A 368 -15.67 -17.36 -7.15
CA ILE A 368 -15.90 -18.53 -8.00
C ILE A 368 -15.41 -18.23 -9.40
N THR A 369 -14.67 -19.16 -9.96
CA THR A 369 -14.19 -19.07 -11.34
C THR A 369 -14.30 -20.43 -12.00
N ALA A 370 -14.78 -20.43 -13.23
CA ALA A 370 -15.02 -21.63 -14.01
C ALA A 370 -13.71 -22.07 -14.69
N GLU A 371 -13.42 -23.37 -14.65
CA GLU A 371 -12.17 -24.07 -15.02
C GLU A 371 -11.08 -24.05 -13.93
N GLU A 372 -10.64 -25.24 -13.49
CA GLU A 372 -9.55 -25.42 -12.51
C GLU A 372 -8.22 -24.87 -13.03
N ILE A 373 -8.06 -24.78 -14.35
CA ILE A 373 -6.90 -24.14 -14.96
C ILE A 373 -7.15 -22.63 -15.12
N ALA A 374 -8.38 -22.12 -15.30
CA ALA A 374 -8.61 -20.69 -15.44
C ALA A 374 -8.51 -19.92 -14.11
N GLN A 375 -9.10 -20.35 -12.99
CA GLN A 375 -8.89 -19.60 -11.73
C GLN A 375 -7.43 -19.59 -11.31
N THR A 376 -6.77 -20.73 -11.49
CA THR A 376 -5.48 -20.99 -10.87
C THR A 376 -4.32 -20.49 -11.75
N VAL A 377 -4.49 -20.55 -13.08
CA VAL A 377 -3.58 -19.96 -14.07
C VAL A 377 -3.95 -18.53 -14.42
N GLU A 378 -5.19 -18.03 -14.32
CA GLU A 378 -5.46 -16.59 -14.53
C GLU A 378 -5.30 -15.75 -13.28
N GLN A 379 -5.51 -16.26 -12.06
CA GLN A 379 -5.07 -15.48 -10.90
C GLN A 379 -3.54 -15.42 -10.78
N ALA A 380 -2.82 -16.33 -11.46
CA ALA A 380 -1.37 -16.37 -11.51
C ALA A 380 -0.77 -15.87 -12.86
N ILE A 381 -1.54 -15.82 -13.95
CA ILE A 381 -1.15 -15.48 -15.33
C ILE A 381 -2.29 -14.79 -16.11
N SER A 382 -3.27 -14.17 -15.44
CA SER A 382 -4.16 -13.22 -16.13
C SER A 382 -3.31 -12.07 -16.61
N GLY A 383 -3.76 -11.36 -17.64
CA GLY A 383 -3.11 -10.10 -17.95
C GLY A 383 -3.05 -9.14 -16.75
N SER A 384 -4.07 -9.10 -15.89
CA SER A 384 -4.02 -8.27 -14.68
C SER A 384 -2.89 -8.66 -13.71
N PHE A 385 -2.61 -9.96 -13.54
CA PHE A 385 -1.53 -10.46 -12.68
C PHE A 385 -0.17 -10.35 -13.36
N MET A 386 -0.06 -10.71 -14.64
CA MET A 386 1.15 -10.51 -15.45
C MET A 386 1.52 -9.03 -15.55
N GLY A 387 0.53 -8.14 -15.50
CA GLY A 387 0.70 -6.70 -15.32
C GLY A 387 1.45 -6.32 -14.04
N ARG A 388 1.48 -7.16 -13.00
CA ARG A 388 2.28 -6.94 -11.78
C ARG A 388 3.76 -7.26 -11.99
N PHE A 389 4.10 -8.07 -13.00
CA PHE A 389 5.47 -8.38 -13.39
C PHE A 389 6.07 -7.34 -14.35
N ILE A 390 5.26 -6.37 -14.80
CA ILE A 390 5.73 -5.16 -15.48
C ILE A 390 6.34 -4.24 -14.42
N VAL A 391 7.56 -4.57 -14.01
CA VAL A 391 8.35 -3.83 -13.02
C VAL A 391 9.61 -3.29 -13.67
N GLN A 392 10.03 -2.11 -13.23
CA GLN A 392 11.30 -1.56 -13.67
C GLN A 392 12.44 -2.33 -13.02
N SER A 393 13.45 -2.70 -13.83
CA SER A 393 14.62 -3.38 -13.30
C SER A 393 15.38 -2.50 -12.30
N SER A 394 16.12 -3.11 -11.35
CA SER A 394 16.98 -2.38 -10.40
C SER A 394 18.02 -3.32 -9.78
N GLY A 395 18.97 -2.76 -9.03
CA GLY A 395 19.97 -3.55 -8.29
C GLY A 395 21.26 -3.82 -9.06
N ASN A 396 22.00 -4.84 -8.61
CA ASN A 396 23.26 -5.28 -9.21
C ASN A 396 23.05 -6.20 -10.44
N GLY A 397 24.10 -6.73 -11.05
CA GLY A 397 23.98 -7.54 -12.28
C GLY A 397 23.18 -8.83 -12.15
N GLU A 398 22.97 -9.33 -10.94
CA GLU A 398 22.12 -10.50 -10.65
C GLU A 398 20.65 -10.05 -10.46
N GLN A 399 20.41 -9.07 -9.58
CA GLN A 399 19.07 -8.52 -9.31
C GLN A 399 18.44 -7.88 -10.55
N ASN A 400 19.23 -7.17 -11.36
CA ASN A 400 18.74 -6.55 -12.59
C ASN A 400 18.20 -7.61 -13.56
N MET A 401 18.81 -8.80 -13.62
CA MET A 401 18.35 -9.90 -14.46
C MET A 401 17.06 -10.53 -13.97
N ILE A 402 16.86 -10.64 -12.65
CA ILE A 402 15.57 -11.04 -12.07
C ILE A 402 14.46 -10.12 -12.58
N TYR A 403 14.62 -8.83 -12.34
CA TYR A 403 13.58 -7.85 -12.65
C TYR A 403 13.43 -7.56 -14.15
N MET A 404 14.41 -7.93 -14.99
CA MET A 404 14.26 -7.89 -16.45
C MET A 404 13.53 -9.13 -16.98
N THR A 405 13.71 -10.30 -16.35
CA THR A 405 13.09 -11.55 -16.80
C THR A 405 11.57 -11.54 -16.57
N LEU A 406 11.11 -10.91 -15.49
CA LEU A 406 9.69 -10.78 -15.15
C LEU A 406 8.86 -10.10 -16.25
N PRO A 407 9.15 -8.84 -16.67
CA PRO A 407 8.41 -8.19 -17.75
C PRO A 407 8.60 -8.89 -19.10
N LEU A 408 9.73 -9.56 -19.33
CA LEU A 408 9.96 -10.33 -20.56
C LEU A 408 9.00 -11.51 -20.71
N ILE A 409 8.88 -12.35 -19.69
CA ILE A 409 7.98 -13.52 -19.71
C ILE A 409 6.52 -13.05 -19.76
N ALA A 410 6.18 -12.02 -18.98
CA ALA A 410 4.84 -11.43 -19.01
C ALA A 410 4.49 -10.93 -20.42
N THR A 411 5.39 -10.19 -21.07
CA THR A 411 5.16 -9.68 -22.43
C THR A 411 5.02 -10.81 -23.44
N HIS A 412 5.87 -11.84 -23.38
CA HIS A 412 5.79 -12.99 -24.28
C HIS A 412 4.46 -13.75 -24.15
N TYR A 413 3.99 -13.96 -22.91
CA TYR A 413 2.70 -14.58 -22.65
C TYR A 413 1.54 -13.72 -23.17
N LEU A 414 1.52 -12.42 -22.86
CA LEU A 414 0.44 -11.52 -23.25
C LEU A 414 0.36 -11.31 -24.76
N ASP A 415 1.51 -11.25 -25.43
CA ASP A 415 1.60 -11.22 -26.89
C ASP A 415 1.06 -12.51 -27.51
N SER A 416 1.42 -13.67 -26.95
CA SER A 416 1.02 -14.97 -27.51
C SER A 416 -0.46 -15.31 -27.27
N THR A 417 -1.06 -14.76 -26.21
CA THR A 417 -2.45 -15.03 -25.81
C THR A 417 -3.42 -13.91 -26.16
N ASN A 418 -2.93 -12.77 -26.68
CA ASN A 418 -3.72 -11.57 -27.01
C ASN A 418 -4.52 -10.99 -25.81
N GLN A 419 -3.99 -11.04 -24.59
CA GLN A 419 -4.68 -10.61 -23.36
C GLN A 419 -4.29 -9.19 -22.86
N TRP A 420 -3.72 -8.34 -23.71
CA TRP A 420 -3.29 -6.99 -23.32
C TRP A 420 -4.45 -6.06 -22.91
N ASP A 421 -5.65 -6.32 -23.40
CA ASP A 421 -6.88 -5.60 -23.05
C ASP A 421 -7.20 -5.65 -21.54
N THR A 422 -6.88 -6.78 -20.89
CA THR A 422 -7.09 -6.96 -19.44
C THR A 422 -6.09 -6.17 -18.57
N VAL A 423 -5.01 -5.67 -19.16
CA VAL A 423 -3.90 -4.98 -18.47
C VAL A 423 -3.91 -3.48 -18.75
N GLY A 424 -4.43 -3.09 -19.91
CA GLY A 424 -4.19 -1.81 -20.56
C GLY A 424 -3.24 -2.00 -21.74
N MET A 425 -3.74 -1.76 -22.97
CA MET A 425 -2.98 -1.93 -24.22
C MET A 425 -1.70 -1.07 -24.24
N GLU A 426 -1.74 0.07 -23.55
CA GLU A 426 -0.62 1.00 -23.36
C GLU A 426 0.53 0.43 -22.53
N ARG A 427 0.25 -0.56 -21.65
CA ARG A 427 1.27 -1.16 -20.76
C ARG A 427 2.21 -2.12 -21.49
N ARG A 428 1.89 -2.53 -22.71
CA ARG A 428 2.82 -3.25 -23.58
C ARG A 428 4.09 -2.44 -23.84
N ASN A 429 3.93 -1.15 -24.16
CA ASN A 429 5.07 -0.25 -24.40
C ASN A 429 5.86 0.00 -23.12
N GLU A 430 5.20 0.07 -21.97
CA GLU A 430 5.83 0.16 -20.66
C GLU A 430 6.73 -1.07 -20.39
N ALA A 431 6.20 -2.28 -20.62
CA ALA A 431 6.94 -3.53 -20.44
C ALA A 431 8.16 -3.60 -21.37
N VAL A 432 8.01 -3.27 -22.65
CA VAL A 432 9.12 -3.20 -23.62
C VAL A 432 10.17 -2.17 -23.18
N ASN A 433 9.76 -1.01 -22.65
CA ASN A 433 10.68 -0.01 -22.12
C ASN A 433 11.42 -0.50 -20.87
N HIS A 434 10.76 -1.24 -19.97
CA HIS A 434 11.43 -1.85 -18.81
C HIS A 434 12.45 -2.92 -19.24
N ILE A 435 12.12 -3.75 -20.24
CA ILE A 435 13.06 -4.72 -20.82
C ILE A 435 14.27 -4.00 -21.44
N ARG A 436 14.04 -2.92 -22.20
CA ARG A 436 15.10 -2.08 -22.78
C ARG A 436 16.00 -1.46 -21.71
N THR A 437 15.39 -0.93 -20.64
CA THR A 437 16.11 -0.36 -19.49
C THR A 437 16.95 -1.43 -18.78
N GLY A 438 16.38 -2.62 -18.59
CA GLY A 438 17.07 -3.78 -18.02
C GLY A 438 18.28 -4.20 -18.84
N TYR A 439 18.13 -4.27 -20.17
CA TYR A 439 19.23 -4.54 -21.10
C TYR A 439 20.35 -3.51 -20.97
N GLN A 440 20.03 -2.21 -21.06
CA GLN A 440 21.02 -1.13 -20.96
C GLN A 440 21.77 -1.15 -19.62
N ARG A 441 21.07 -1.39 -18.52
CA ARG A 441 21.68 -1.53 -17.20
C ARG A 441 22.57 -2.76 -17.10
N GLN A 442 22.16 -3.87 -17.71
CA GLN A 442 22.93 -5.11 -17.68
C GLN A 442 24.26 -4.99 -18.45
N LEU A 443 24.32 -4.17 -19.50
CA LEU A 443 25.59 -3.82 -20.16
C LEU A 443 26.57 -3.12 -19.20
N GLY A 444 26.06 -2.44 -18.17
CA GLY A 444 26.82 -1.93 -17.04
C GLY A 444 27.60 -3.01 -16.27
N TYR A 445 27.19 -4.28 -16.34
CA TYR A 445 27.85 -5.40 -15.65
C TYR A 445 28.62 -6.34 -16.60
N ARG A 446 28.62 -6.03 -17.90
CA ARG A 446 29.42 -6.73 -18.92
C ARG A 446 30.89 -6.34 -18.83
N LYS A 447 31.78 -7.32 -18.94
CA LYS A 447 33.24 -7.12 -19.03
C LYS A 447 33.73 -7.09 -20.48
N SER A 448 34.98 -6.67 -20.66
CA SER A 448 35.62 -6.57 -21.99
C SER A 448 35.76 -7.91 -22.71
N ASP A 449 35.78 -9.04 -21.98
CA ASP A 449 35.84 -10.39 -22.52
C ASP A 449 34.46 -10.97 -22.87
N GLY A 450 33.37 -10.20 -22.67
CA GLY A 450 31.99 -10.61 -22.92
C GLY A 450 31.32 -11.34 -21.73
N SER A 451 32.03 -11.53 -20.62
CA SER A 451 31.49 -12.20 -19.43
C SER A 451 30.73 -11.27 -18.50
N TYR A 452 29.89 -11.83 -17.63
CA TYR A 452 29.06 -11.09 -16.68
C TYR A 452 29.37 -11.47 -15.22
N ALA A 453 29.21 -10.48 -14.34
CA ALA A 453 29.39 -10.61 -12.89
C ALA A 453 28.34 -9.76 -12.15
N ALA A 454 28.10 -10.02 -10.87
CA ALA A 454 27.23 -9.17 -10.04
C ALA A 454 27.71 -7.71 -9.99
N TRP A 455 29.03 -7.51 -9.94
CA TRP A 455 29.71 -6.22 -10.08
C TRP A 455 30.96 -6.39 -10.95
N ARG A 456 31.39 -5.32 -11.63
CA ARG A 456 32.52 -5.38 -12.59
C ARG A 456 33.83 -5.82 -11.93
N GLU A 457 34.05 -5.49 -10.67
CA GLU A 457 35.27 -5.78 -9.93
C GLU A 457 35.37 -7.23 -9.46
N ARG A 458 34.25 -7.97 -9.43
CA ARG A 458 34.19 -9.38 -9.03
C ARG A 458 34.54 -10.28 -10.19
N GLN A 459 35.04 -11.50 -9.92
CA GLN A 459 35.17 -12.53 -10.95
C GLN A 459 33.83 -12.88 -11.62
N SER A 460 33.88 -13.26 -12.89
CA SER A 460 32.69 -13.53 -13.69
C SER A 460 32.09 -14.89 -13.37
N SER A 461 30.77 -14.97 -13.30
CA SER A 461 30.04 -16.22 -13.07
C SER A 461 29.65 -16.86 -14.39
N THR A 462 29.88 -18.17 -14.48
CA THR A 462 29.51 -19.02 -15.61
C THR A 462 28.01 -19.12 -15.74
N TRP A 463 27.32 -19.38 -14.62
CA TRP A 463 25.87 -19.43 -14.54
C TRP A 463 25.23 -18.10 -14.94
N LEU A 464 25.69 -16.98 -14.37
CA LEU A 464 25.13 -15.66 -14.69
C LEU A 464 25.34 -15.29 -16.16
N THR A 465 26.54 -15.56 -16.69
CA THR A 465 26.84 -15.29 -18.11
C THR A 465 25.93 -16.10 -19.04
N ALA A 466 25.67 -17.37 -18.72
CA ALA A 466 24.72 -18.19 -19.47
C ALA A 466 23.28 -17.69 -19.33
N TYR A 467 22.86 -17.29 -18.13
CA TYR A 467 21.51 -16.76 -17.91
C TYR A 467 21.26 -15.46 -18.67
N VAL A 468 22.23 -14.53 -18.67
CA VAL A 468 22.16 -13.30 -19.46
C VAL A 468 22.04 -13.61 -20.94
N ALA A 469 22.84 -14.54 -21.47
CA ALA A 469 22.77 -14.94 -22.87
C ALA A 469 21.40 -15.54 -23.22
N LYS A 470 20.83 -16.41 -22.36
CA LYS A 470 19.47 -16.97 -22.53
C LYS A 470 18.42 -15.85 -22.62
N VAL A 471 18.35 -15.00 -21.60
CA VAL A 471 17.33 -13.94 -21.49
C VAL A 471 17.45 -12.92 -22.60
N PHE A 472 18.68 -12.55 -23.00
CA PHE A 472 18.89 -11.64 -24.13
C PHE A 472 18.47 -12.28 -25.46
N SER A 473 18.75 -13.57 -25.66
CA SER A 473 18.30 -14.28 -26.87
C SER A 473 16.77 -14.30 -26.97
N MET A 474 16.06 -14.54 -25.85
CA MET A 474 14.59 -14.47 -25.79
C MET A 474 14.06 -13.05 -26.03
N ALA A 475 14.77 -12.02 -25.57
CA ALA A 475 14.36 -10.62 -25.68
C ALA A 475 14.57 -10.01 -27.08
N THR A 476 15.35 -10.64 -27.96
CA THR A 476 15.64 -10.16 -29.33
C THR A 476 14.36 -9.93 -30.16
N ASN A 477 13.28 -10.69 -29.88
CA ASN A 477 12.00 -10.54 -30.56
C ASN A 477 11.19 -9.30 -30.09
N LEU A 478 11.57 -8.67 -28.98
CA LEU A 478 10.87 -7.53 -28.37
C LEU A 478 11.71 -6.23 -28.36
N VAL A 479 13.02 -6.35 -28.20
CA VAL A 479 13.96 -5.22 -28.15
C VAL A 479 15.18 -5.50 -29.03
N THR A 480 15.71 -4.44 -29.65
CA THR A 480 16.95 -4.55 -30.44
C THR A 480 18.15 -4.78 -29.53
N ILE A 481 18.73 -5.98 -29.62
CA ILE A 481 19.93 -6.40 -28.89
C ILE A 481 21.04 -6.63 -29.91
N GLU A 482 22.26 -6.18 -29.61
CA GLU A 482 23.41 -6.39 -30.48
C GLU A 482 23.88 -7.86 -30.43
N ASP A 483 23.97 -8.52 -31.58
CA ASP A 483 24.39 -9.93 -31.67
C ASP A 483 25.73 -10.19 -30.97
N ASN A 484 26.68 -9.26 -31.08
CA ASN A 484 27.99 -9.37 -30.42
C ASN A 484 27.86 -9.48 -28.89
N VAL A 485 26.85 -8.87 -28.27
CA VAL A 485 26.64 -8.95 -26.81
C VAL A 485 26.31 -10.39 -26.41
N ILE A 486 25.44 -11.07 -27.16
CA ILE A 486 25.07 -12.47 -26.92
C ILE A 486 26.22 -13.41 -27.32
N CYS A 487 26.78 -13.22 -28.50
CA CYS A 487 27.76 -14.14 -29.06
C CYS A 487 29.12 -14.08 -28.37
N SER A 488 29.54 -12.91 -27.85
CA SER A 488 30.74 -12.81 -27.02
C SER A 488 30.59 -13.54 -25.68
N ALA A 489 29.40 -13.49 -25.06
CA ALA A 489 29.10 -14.23 -23.83
C ALA A 489 29.15 -15.75 -24.06
N LEU A 490 28.51 -16.24 -25.13
CA LEU A 490 28.55 -17.66 -25.50
C LEU A 490 29.98 -18.11 -25.86
N LYS A 491 30.72 -17.30 -26.63
CA LYS A 491 32.12 -17.57 -26.97
C LYS A 491 32.99 -17.67 -25.72
N TRP A 492 32.79 -16.78 -24.74
CA TRP A 492 33.53 -16.82 -23.48
C TRP A 492 33.27 -18.10 -22.68
N LEU A 493 32.00 -18.54 -22.60
CA LEU A 493 31.63 -19.81 -21.94
C LEU A 493 32.36 -21.00 -22.58
N ILE A 494 32.37 -21.07 -23.92
CA ILE A 494 33.01 -22.16 -24.66
C ILE A 494 34.53 -22.17 -24.42
N LEU A 495 35.18 -21.01 -24.53
CA LEU A 495 36.65 -20.94 -24.50
C LEU A 495 37.24 -21.07 -23.10
N HIS A 496 36.56 -20.57 -22.07
CA HIS A 496 37.13 -20.47 -20.72
C HIS A 496 36.51 -21.44 -19.72
N LYS A 497 35.29 -21.93 -19.97
CA LYS A 497 34.52 -22.68 -18.96
C LYS A 497 34.16 -24.11 -19.36
N GLN A 498 34.21 -24.47 -20.64
CA GLN A 498 33.99 -25.84 -21.08
C GLN A 498 35.25 -26.71 -20.87
N LEU A 499 35.07 -27.88 -20.26
CA LEU A 499 36.11 -28.88 -20.06
C LEU A 499 36.22 -29.83 -21.28
N PRO A 500 37.34 -30.56 -21.46
CA PRO A 500 37.54 -31.46 -22.59
C PRO A 500 36.45 -32.53 -22.76
N GLU A 501 35.88 -33.00 -21.66
CA GLU A 501 34.78 -33.96 -21.59
C GLU A 501 33.41 -33.37 -21.99
N GLY A 502 33.31 -32.04 -22.13
CA GLY A 502 32.09 -31.33 -22.55
C GLY A 502 31.31 -30.64 -21.43
N SER A 503 31.60 -30.92 -20.16
CA SER A 503 30.95 -30.26 -19.01
C SER A 503 31.46 -28.83 -18.78
N PHE A 504 30.65 -28.01 -18.10
CA PHE A 504 31.02 -26.66 -17.70
C PHE A 504 31.35 -26.58 -16.21
N LYS A 505 32.35 -25.78 -15.87
CA LYS A 505 32.74 -25.49 -14.46
C LYS A 505 32.36 -24.08 -14.05
N GLU A 506 31.93 -23.90 -12.81
CA GLU A 506 31.75 -22.58 -12.19
C GLU A 506 33.02 -22.18 -11.42
N GLU A 507 33.49 -20.94 -11.62
CA GLU A 507 34.66 -20.41 -10.91
C GLU A 507 34.28 -19.34 -9.86
N SER A 508 33.15 -18.65 -10.07
CA SER A 508 32.63 -17.68 -9.10
C SER A 508 31.14 -17.89 -8.91
N ALA A 509 30.77 -18.27 -7.69
CA ALA A 509 29.38 -18.47 -7.30
C ALA A 509 28.59 -17.13 -7.36
N VAL A 510 27.42 -17.20 -7.99
CA VAL A 510 26.32 -16.22 -7.91
C VAL A 510 25.97 -15.96 -6.45
N MET A 511 25.74 -14.70 -6.07
CA MET A 511 25.42 -14.33 -4.69
C MET A 511 23.96 -14.57 -4.34
N GLN A 512 23.05 -14.31 -5.28
CA GLN A 512 21.63 -14.59 -5.11
C GLN A 512 21.36 -16.07 -5.37
N GLU A 513 21.41 -16.90 -4.33
CA GLU A 513 21.29 -18.37 -4.47
C GLU A 513 19.94 -18.79 -5.07
N GLU A 514 18.87 -18.04 -4.83
CA GLU A 514 17.55 -18.28 -5.42
C GLU A 514 17.51 -18.22 -6.95
N MET A 515 18.40 -17.45 -7.58
CA MET A 515 18.45 -17.38 -9.05
C MET A 515 18.93 -18.69 -9.66
N VAL A 516 19.71 -19.46 -8.90
CA VAL A 516 20.44 -20.63 -9.39
C VAL A 516 19.59 -21.90 -9.29
N GLY A 517 18.56 -21.94 -8.45
CA GLY A 517 17.80 -23.15 -8.16
C GLY A 517 18.68 -24.22 -7.48
N ASP A 518 18.35 -25.50 -7.63
CA ASP A 518 19.16 -26.61 -7.07
C ASP A 518 20.30 -27.04 -8.03
N VAL A 519 20.78 -26.11 -8.87
CA VAL A 519 21.91 -26.34 -9.78
C VAL A 519 23.22 -26.59 -9.01
N ARG A 520 23.32 -26.21 -7.73
CA ARG A 520 24.47 -26.53 -6.85
C ARG A 520 24.28 -27.80 -6.02
N GLY A 521 23.20 -28.54 -6.22
CA GLY A 521 22.90 -29.77 -5.48
C GLY A 521 23.89 -30.91 -5.75
N LYS A 522 23.54 -32.13 -5.34
CA LYS A 522 24.43 -33.31 -5.43
C LYS A 522 24.97 -33.60 -6.84
N ASP A 523 24.24 -33.18 -7.88
CA ASP A 523 24.56 -33.38 -9.29
C ASP A 523 24.95 -32.06 -10.00
N ALA A 524 25.63 -31.14 -9.29
CA ALA A 524 25.85 -29.77 -9.73
C ALA A 524 26.51 -29.60 -11.12
N VAL A 525 27.46 -30.47 -11.47
CA VAL A 525 28.16 -30.41 -12.76
C VAL A 525 27.19 -30.71 -13.91
N ALA A 526 26.27 -31.66 -13.73
CA ALA A 526 25.26 -31.99 -14.72
C ALA A 526 24.23 -30.86 -14.85
N SER A 527 23.73 -30.35 -13.72
CA SER A 527 22.76 -29.24 -13.71
C SER A 527 23.31 -27.97 -14.36
N LEU A 528 24.56 -27.57 -14.05
CA LEU A 528 25.19 -26.39 -14.65
C LEU A 528 25.40 -26.59 -16.15
N THR A 529 25.88 -27.77 -16.56
CA THR A 529 26.08 -28.10 -17.97
C THR A 529 24.75 -28.07 -18.73
N ALA A 530 23.68 -28.64 -18.17
CA ALA A 530 22.33 -28.61 -18.76
C ALA A 530 21.82 -27.18 -18.91
N PHE A 531 21.98 -26.33 -17.89
CA PHE A 531 21.59 -24.92 -17.95
C PHE A 531 22.35 -24.14 -19.03
N VAL A 532 23.67 -24.33 -19.14
CA VAL A 532 24.49 -23.70 -20.18
C VAL A 532 24.07 -24.18 -21.57
N VAL A 533 23.74 -25.47 -21.74
CA VAL A 533 23.23 -26.01 -23.00
C VAL A 533 21.91 -25.35 -23.39
N ILE A 534 20.97 -25.18 -22.45
CA ILE A 534 19.70 -24.48 -22.71
C ILE A 534 19.96 -23.04 -23.20
N ALA A 535 20.86 -22.31 -22.54
CA ALA A 535 21.22 -20.95 -22.97
C ALA A 535 21.89 -20.91 -24.35
N MET A 536 22.77 -21.86 -24.65
CA MET A 536 23.43 -21.97 -25.95
C MET A 536 22.46 -22.34 -27.08
N GLN A 537 21.44 -23.15 -26.79
CA GLN A 537 20.41 -23.51 -27.76
C GLN A 537 19.48 -22.34 -28.04
N GLU A 538 19.12 -21.55 -27.03
CA GLU A 538 18.30 -20.34 -27.20
C GLU A 538 19.00 -19.29 -28.08
N GLY A 539 20.32 -19.12 -27.92
CA GLY A 539 21.13 -18.21 -28.73
C GLY A 539 21.71 -18.83 -30.01
N ARG A 540 21.34 -20.07 -30.35
CA ARG A 540 21.96 -20.83 -31.46
C ARG A 540 21.75 -20.16 -32.81
N GLU A 541 20.52 -19.73 -33.09
CA GLU A 541 20.18 -19.13 -34.39
C GLU A 541 20.88 -17.79 -34.60
N ILE A 542 21.03 -17.00 -33.52
CA ILE A 542 21.68 -15.69 -33.52
C ILE A 542 23.20 -15.81 -33.72
N CYS A 543 23.83 -16.77 -33.04
CA CYS A 543 25.30 -16.86 -32.97
C CYS A 543 25.95 -17.93 -33.85
N ALA A 544 25.17 -18.64 -34.67
CA ALA A 544 25.67 -19.72 -35.53
C ALA A 544 26.81 -19.28 -36.47
N GLU A 545 26.71 -18.08 -37.07
CA GLU A 545 27.73 -17.58 -37.99
C GLU A 545 28.93 -16.95 -37.26
N SER A 546 28.67 -16.27 -36.15
CA SER A 546 29.69 -15.54 -35.38
C SER A 546 30.58 -16.46 -34.52
N VAL A 547 30.08 -17.62 -34.11
CA VAL A 547 30.79 -18.56 -33.21
C VAL A 547 30.84 -19.95 -33.83
N ALA A 548 31.83 -20.18 -34.70
CA ALA A 548 32.00 -21.46 -35.41
C ALA A 548 32.13 -22.69 -34.48
N SER A 549 32.62 -22.53 -33.25
CA SER A 549 32.74 -23.61 -32.27
C SER A 549 31.46 -23.93 -31.50
N LEU A 550 30.37 -23.16 -31.67
CA LEU A 550 29.14 -23.29 -30.89
C LEU A 550 28.48 -24.66 -31.09
N HIS A 551 28.33 -25.11 -32.33
CA HIS A 551 27.67 -26.38 -32.64
C HIS A 551 28.41 -27.58 -32.04
N GLU A 552 29.75 -27.60 -32.17
CA GLU A 552 30.58 -28.67 -31.63
C GLU A 552 30.62 -28.64 -30.09
N SER A 553 30.62 -27.44 -29.49
CA SER A 553 30.54 -27.28 -28.03
C SER A 553 29.22 -27.84 -27.47
N ILE A 554 28.08 -27.50 -28.08
CA ILE A 554 26.76 -28.04 -27.71
C ILE A 554 26.77 -29.57 -27.85
N ARG A 555 27.29 -30.10 -28.97
CA ARG A 555 27.35 -31.55 -29.21
C ARG A 555 28.13 -32.30 -28.12
N LYS A 556 29.27 -31.76 -27.68
CA LYS A 556 30.07 -32.34 -26.58
C LYS A 556 29.33 -32.30 -25.26
N ALA A 557 28.72 -31.17 -24.92
CA ALA A 557 27.96 -31.00 -23.68
C ALA A 557 26.73 -31.93 -23.63
N VAL A 558 25.98 -32.04 -24.74
CA VAL A 558 24.86 -32.99 -24.88
C VAL A 558 25.33 -34.43 -24.74
N SER A 559 26.45 -34.81 -25.36
CA SER A 559 27.03 -36.16 -25.22
C SER A 559 27.43 -36.48 -23.78
N PHE A 560 27.95 -35.49 -23.04
CA PHE A 560 28.26 -35.63 -21.61
C PHE A 560 27.00 -35.85 -20.78
N LEU A 561 25.96 -35.05 -20.99
CA LEU A 561 24.68 -35.16 -20.29
C LEU A 561 23.99 -36.50 -20.57
N GLU A 562 24.01 -36.96 -21.83
CA GLU A 562 23.47 -38.26 -22.26
C GLU A 562 24.12 -39.42 -21.49
N GLY A 563 25.45 -39.39 -21.32
CA GLY A 563 26.18 -40.39 -20.53
C GLY A 563 25.94 -40.32 -19.01
N ARG A 564 25.57 -39.14 -18.49
CA ARG A 564 25.31 -38.93 -17.05
C ARG A 564 23.87 -39.14 -16.64
N LEU A 565 22.90 -39.02 -17.55
CA LEU A 565 21.46 -39.01 -17.26
C LEU A 565 21.00 -40.22 -16.42
N LEU A 566 21.50 -41.42 -16.71
CA LEU A 566 21.15 -42.66 -15.98
C LEU A 566 21.74 -42.74 -14.56
N GLN A 567 22.73 -41.92 -14.24
CA GLN A 567 23.45 -41.91 -12.95
C GLN A 567 22.98 -40.77 -12.03
N LEU A 568 22.12 -39.88 -12.53
CA LEU A 568 21.60 -38.76 -11.75
C LEU A 568 20.70 -39.28 -10.63
N THR A 569 20.91 -38.76 -9.43
CA THR A 569 20.12 -39.13 -8.24
C THR A 569 19.20 -38.01 -7.80
N ASN A 570 19.56 -36.77 -8.14
CA ASN A 570 18.75 -35.60 -7.86
C ASN A 570 17.64 -35.41 -8.91
N LEU A 571 16.38 -35.45 -8.48
CA LEU A 571 15.20 -35.29 -9.32
C LEU A 571 15.18 -33.94 -10.05
N TYR A 572 15.70 -32.89 -9.41
CA TYR A 572 15.87 -31.59 -10.04
C TYR A 572 16.83 -31.65 -11.23
N ALA A 573 17.99 -32.28 -11.05
CA ALA A 573 19.00 -32.44 -12.10
C ALA A 573 18.47 -33.30 -13.26
N VAL A 574 17.66 -34.33 -12.96
CA VAL A 574 16.99 -35.15 -13.98
C VAL A 574 16.05 -34.32 -14.84
N ALA A 575 15.17 -33.52 -14.23
CA ALA A 575 14.22 -32.69 -14.97
C ALA A 575 14.91 -31.62 -15.83
N LEU A 576 15.88 -30.89 -15.25
CA LEU A 576 16.65 -29.87 -15.97
C LEU A 576 17.46 -30.47 -17.13
N THR A 577 18.11 -31.62 -16.91
CA THR A 577 18.86 -32.33 -17.95
C THR A 577 17.90 -32.83 -19.05
N SER A 578 16.74 -33.35 -18.68
CA SER A 578 15.72 -33.80 -19.64
C SER A 578 15.24 -32.65 -20.52
N TYR A 579 15.03 -31.46 -19.96
CA TYR A 579 14.70 -30.27 -20.76
C TYR A 579 15.84 -29.87 -21.72
N ALA A 580 17.09 -29.86 -21.26
CA ALA A 580 18.24 -29.59 -22.13
C ALA A 580 18.35 -30.62 -23.29
N MET A 581 18.04 -31.89 -23.01
CA MET A 581 18.02 -32.97 -24.00
C MET A 581 16.82 -32.82 -24.97
N ALA A 582 15.66 -32.39 -24.48
CA ALA A 582 14.49 -32.09 -25.32
C ALA A 582 14.79 -30.96 -26.31
N SER A 583 15.45 -29.88 -25.86
CA SER A 583 15.90 -28.80 -26.76
C SER A 583 16.92 -29.25 -27.81
N ALA A 584 17.57 -30.41 -27.61
CA ALA A 584 18.45 -31.04 -28.59
C ALA A 584 17.76 -32.14 -29.42
N ASN A 585 16.43 -32.31 -29.31
CA ASN A 585 15.64 -33.39 -29.91
C ASN A 585 16.14 -34.80 -29.53
N LYS A 586 16.60 -34.97 -28.28
CA LYS A 586 17.13 -36.23 -27.73
C LYS A 586 16.52 -36.57 -26.36
N LEU A 587 15.28 -36.16 -26.12
CA LEU A 587 14.60 -36.48 -24.86
C LEU A 587 14.45 -38.01 -24.71
N ASN A 588 14.77 -38.53 -23.53
CA ASN A 588 14.40 -39.89 -23.14
C ASN A 588 13.24 -39.80 -22.15
N GLU A 589 12.03 -39.92 -22.67
CA GLU A 589 10.80 -39.72 -21.90
C GLU A 589 10.65 -40.77 -20.79
N ASP A 590 11.05 -42.02 -21.05
CA ASP A 590 10.97 -43.12 -20.07
C ASP A 590 11.76 -42.83 -18.79
N ILE A 591 12.95 -42.22 -18.93
CA ILE A 591 13.78 -41.83 -17.77
C ILE A 591 13.09 -40.70 -17.00
N LEU A 592 12.60 -39.67 -17.69
CA LEU A 592 11.90 -38.55 -17.05
C LEU A 592 10.68 -39.06 -16.27
N MET A 593 9.87 -39.92 -16.89
CA MET A 593 8.64 -40.44 -16.29
C MET A 593 8.89 -41.44 -15.15
N LYS A 594 9.96 -42.24 -15.21
CA LYS A 594 10.38 -43.13 -14.12
C LYS A 594 10.64 -42.39 -12.81
N HIS A 595 11.09 -41.15 -12.91
CA HIS A 595 11.40 -40.28 -11.77
C HIS A 595 10.24 -39.37 -11.33
N SER A 596 9.04 -39.56 -11.92
CA SER A 596 7.84 -38.80 -11.55
C SER A 596 7.08 -39.45 -10.39
N SER A 597 6.43 -38.62 -9.59
CA SER A 597 5.49 -39.02 -8.54
C SER A 597 4.06 -38.82 -9.02
N GLN A 598 3.25 -39.88 -8.99
CA GLN A 598 1.81 -39.78 -9.25
C GLN A 598 1.07 -39.42 -7.97
N HIS A 599 0.23 -38.40 -8.04
CA HIS A 599 -0.69 -38.00 -6.97
C HIS A 599 -2.14 -38.08 -7.46
N GLU A 600 -3.11 -38.11 -6.54
CA GLU A 600 -4.55 -38.02 -6.88
C GLU A 600 -4.89 -36.73 -7.66
N ALA A 601 -4.03 -35.71 -7.55
CA ALA A 601 -4.21 -34.36 -8.07
C ALA A 601 -3.25 -33.98 -9.22
N GLY A 602 -2.60 -34.94 -9.87
CA GLY A 602 -1.66 -34.71 -10.98
C GLY A 602 -0.30 -35.39 -10.79
N ARG A 603 0.68 -34.98 -11.58
CA ARG A 603 2.04 -35.56 -11.61
C ARG A 603 3.10 -34.53 -11.25
N SER A 604 4.15 -34.92 -10.53
CA SER A 604 5.22 -33.97 -10.15
C SER A 604 6.59 -34.62 -9.97
N TRP A 605 7.63 -33.79 -9.92
CA TRP A 605 9.03 -34.20 -9.67
C TRP A 605 9.51 -33.57 -8.37
N THR A 606 9.26 -34.24 -7.25
CA THR A 606 9.43 -33.69 -5.89
C THR A 606 10.81 -33.93 -5.30
N VAL A 607 11.52 -32.88 -4.90
CA VAL A 607 12.78 -32.96 -4.16
C VAL A 607 12.49 -33.03 -2.66
N SER A 608 13.01 -34.06 -1.97
CA SER A 608 12.73 -34.29 -0.54
C SER A 608 13.16 -33.11 0.35
N GLY A 609 12.21 -32.54 1.09
CA GLY A 609 12.46 -31.43 2.01
C GLY A 609 12.65 -30.06 1.34
N GLN A 610 12.48 -29.96 0.01
CA GLN A 610 12.73 -28.74 -0.76
C GLN A 610 11.56 -28.44 -1.70
N HIS A 611 10.55 -27.75 -1.18
CA HIS A 611 9.31 -27.49 -1.91
C HIS A 611 9.52 -26.62 -3.16
N HIS A 612 10.27 -25.51 -3.07
CA HIS A 612 10.49 -24.62 -4.22
C HIS A 612 11.25 -25.28 -5.38
N HIS A 613 12.27 -26.10 -5.07
CA HIS A 613 12.98 -26.87 -6.10
C HIS A 613 12.10 -27.96 -6.73
N SER A 614 11.07 -28.43 -6.02
CA SER A 614 10.06 -29.33 -6.59
C SER A 614 9.17 -28.63 -7.62
N LEU A 615 8.81 -27.36 -7.37
CA LEU A 615 8.07 -26.52 -8.33
C LEU A 615 8.89 -26.29 -9.59
N GLU A 616 10.16 -25.93 -9.39
CA GLU A 616 11.11 -25.68 -10.47
C GLU A 616 11.41 -26.94 -11.31
N ALA A 617 11.67 -28.08 -10.65
CA ALA A 617 11.87 -29.36 -11.33
C ALA A 617 10.64 -29.77 -12.15
N THR A 618 9.45 -29.61 -11.59
CA THR A 618 8.20 -29.91 -12.30
C THR A 618 7.98 -28.97 -13.48
N ALA A 619 8.34 -27.69 -13.36
CA ALA A 619 8.29 -26.75 -14.48
C ALA A 619 9.27 -27.12 -15.63
N TYR A 620 10.49 -27.55 -15.32
CA TYR A 620 11.42 -28.07 -16.33
C TYR A 620 10.87 -29.33 -17.02
N ALA A 621 10.23 -30.23 -16.28
CA ALA A 621 9.59 -31.41 -16.85
C ALA A 621 8.44 -31.03 -17.79
N VAL A 622 7.60 -30.05 -17.43
CA VAL A 622 6.55 -29.52 -18.31
C VAL A 622 7.16 -28.96 -19.60
N LEU A 623 8.20 -28.13 -19.52
CA LEU A 623 8.87 -27.59 -20.71
C LEU A 623 9.46 -28.70 -21.59
N ALA A 624 10.04 -29.75 -21.00
CA ALA A 624 10.54 -30.90 -21.74
C ALA A 624 9.42 -31.63 -22.51
N LEU A 625 8.29 -31.92 -21.84
CA LEU A 625 7.14 -32.61 -22.43
C LEU A 625 6.45 -31.76 -23.51
N VAL A 626 6.34 -30.44 -23.29
CA VAL A 626 5.79 -29.49 -24.27
C VAL A 626 6.67 -29.45 -25.52
N LYS A 627 8.00 -29.45 -25.38
CA LYS A 627 8.92 -29.51 -26.53
C LYS A 627 8.79 -30.82 -27.32
N ASP A 628 8.54 -31.94 -26.63
CA ASP A 628 8.29 -33.25 -27.24
C ASP A 628 6.85 -33.43 -27.78
N LYS A 629 5.98 -32.43 -27.54
CA LYS A 629 4.56 -32.39 -27.94
C LYS A 629 3.67 -33.43 -27.24
N ASP A 630 4.06 -33.93 -26.07
CA ASP A 630 3.20 -34.74 -25.21
C ASP A 630 2.39 -33.84 -24.26
N PHE A 631 1.32 -33.27 -24.80
CA PHE A 631 0.48 -32.31 -24.08
C PHE A 631 -0.37 -32.96 -22.97
N ASP A 632 -0.71 -34.24 -23.09
CA ASP A 632 -1.54 -34.93 -22.10
C ASP A 632 -0.77 -35.10 -20.78
N LYS A 633 0.49 -35.58 -20.85
CA LYS A 633 1.35 -35.70 -19.66
C LYS A 633 1.80 -34.34 -19.12
N ALA A 634 2.05 -33.37 -20.01
CA ALA A 634 2.32 -31.99 -19.59
C ALA A 634 1.14 -31.41 -18.81
N GLY A 635 -0.10 -31.70 -19.24
CA GLY A 635 -1.33 -31.29 -18.57
C GLY A 635 -1.45 -31.83 -17.13
N GLU A 636 -1.09 -33.11 -16.89
CA GLU A 636 -1.06 -33.69 -15.54
C GLU A 636 -0.12 -32.94 -14.58
N ALA A 637 1.02 -32.48 -15.11
CA ALA A 637 2.03 -31.75 -14.34
C ALA A 637 1.66 -30.27 -14.12
N VAL A 638 1.08 -29.62 -15.12
CA VAL A 638 0.50 -28.28 -15.01
C VAL A 638 -0.60 -28.25 -13.94
N HIS A 639 -1.45 -29.29 -13.92
CA HIS A 639 -2.50 -29.41 -12.90
C HIS A 639 -1.95 -29.48 -11.47
N TRP A 640 -0.84 -30.19 -11.26
CA TRP A 640 -0.19 -30.24 -9.95
C TRP A 640 0.42 -28.89 -9.56
N LEU A 641 1.11 -28.21 -10.49
CA LEU A 641 1.69 -26.87 -10.26
C LEU A 641 0.60 -25.86 -9.84
N ASN A 642 -0.56 -25.93 -10.47
CA ASN A 642 -1.69 -25.05 -10.16
C ASN A 642 -2.12 -25.15 -8.68
N ARG A 643 -2.18 -26.34 -8.09
CA ARG A 643 -2.62 -26.50 -6.70
C ARG A 643 -1.62 -25.98 -5.65
N GLN A 644 -0.40 -25.57 -6.04
CA GLN A 644 0.63 -25.06 -5.11
C GLN A 644 0.56 -23.54 -4.87
N GLN A 645 -0.59 -22.92 -5.19
CA GLN A 645 -0.79 -21.47 -5.27
C GLN A 645 -0.51 -20.63 -4.02
N SER A 646 -0.64 -21.20 -2.80
CA SER A 646 -0.35 -20.47 -1.55
C SER A 646 1.11 -20.01 -1.42
N HIS A 647 1.99 -20.47 -2.31
CA HIS A 647 3.43 -20.19 -2.31
C HIS A 647 3.89 -19.29 -3.48
N TYR A 648 3.00 -18.86 -4.38
CA TYR A 648 3.34 -17.95 -5.49
C TYR A 648 3.06 -16.48 -5.14
N GLY A 649 3.95 -15.58 -5.56
CA GLY A 649 3.72 -14.13 -5.51
C GLY A 649 3.84 -13.46 -4.14
N GLY A 650 4.24 -14.19 -3.09
CA GLY A 650 4.57 -13.59 -1.79
C GLY A 650 5.50 -14.41 -0.90
N SER A 651 5.83 -15.67 -1.24
CA SER A 651 6.57 -16.61 -0.37
C SER A 651 7.37 -17.66 -1.13
N GLY A 652 7.74 -17.40 -2.38
CA GLY A 652 8.44 -18.36 -3.24
C GLY A 652 9.73 -17.79 -3.84
N THR A 653 10.67 -18.67 -4.21
CA THR A 653 11.89 -18.25 -4.89
C THR A 653 11.56 -17.61 -6.24
N THR A 654 12.27 -16.53 -6.58
CA THR A 654 12.08 -15.81 -7.84
C THR A 654 12.19 -16.75 -9.04
N GLN A 655 13.16 -17.67 -8.99
CA GLN A 655 13.41 -18.59 -10.09
C GLN A 655 12.28 -19.62 -10.24
N ALA A 656 11.77 -20.22 -9.16
CA ALA A 656 10.67 -21.19 -9.27
C ALA A 656 9.42 -20.53 -9.83
N THR A 657 9.18 -19.28 -9.43
CA THR A 657 8.10 -18.44 -9.95
C THR A 657 8.27 -18.21 -11.46
N ILE A 658 9.43 -17.72 -11.89
CA ILE A 658 9.80 -17.50 -13.30
C ILE A 658 9.61 -18.78 -14.13
N MET A 659 10.11 -19.92 -13.65
CA MET A 659 10.08 -21.18 -14.38
C MET A 659 8.68 -21.77 -14.49
N VAL A 660 7.90 -21.76 -13.42
CA VAL A 660 6.50 -22.22 -13.44
C VAL A 660 5.71 -21.37 -14.44
N PHE A 661 5.89 -20.04 -14.41
CA PHE A 661 5.20 -19.17 -15.35
C PHE A 661 5.63 -19.36 -16.80
N GLN A 662 6.93 -19.53 -17.05
CA GLN A 662 7.41 -19.87 -18.39
C GLN A 662 6.78 -21.19 -18.88
N ALA A 663 6.80 -22.23 -18.05
CA ALA A 663 6.31 -23.56 -18.41
C ALA A 663 4.81 -23.58 -18.71
N VAL A 664 4.01 -22.96 -17.84
CA VAL A 664 2.55 -22.91 -18.02
C VAL A 664 2.17 -22.02 -19.20
N ALA A 665 2.88 -20.91 -19.41
CA ALA A 665 2.69 -20.05 -20.58
C ALA A 665 2.97 -20.82 -21.88
N GLU A 666 4.11 -21.51 -22.00
CA GLU A 666 4.46 -22.30 -23.19
C GLU A 666 3.50 -23.47 -23.43
N TYR A 667 2.99 -24.12 -22.38
CA TYR A 667 1.95 -25.14 -22.51
C TYR A 667 0.65 -24.55 -23.09
N ARG A 668 0.17 -23.43 -22.55
CA ARG A 668 -1.07 -22.77 -22.98
C ARG A 668 -1.01 -22.24 -24.41
N THR A 669 0.13 -21.71 -24.86
CA THR A 669 0.26 -21.21 -26.24
C THR A 669 0.19 -22.33 -27.28
N GLN A 670 0.49 -23.57 -26.90
CA GLN A 670 0.49 -24.71 -27.81
C GLN A 670 -0.79 -25.56 -27.76
N VAL A 671 -1.50 -25.59 -26.62
CA VAL A 671 -2.77 -26.32 -26.47
C VAL A 671 -3.94 -25.40 -26.83
N LYS A 672 -4.52 -25.57 -28.04
CA LYS A 672 -5.72 -24.83 -28.47
C LYS A 672 -7.01 -25.40 -27.85
N ASP A 673 -7.83 -24.56 -27.23
CA ASP A 673 -8.98 -24.95 -26.39
C ASP A 673 -10.17 -25.62 -27.10
N ARG A 674 -10.81 -26.51 -26.33
CA ARG A 674 -12.00 -27.33 -26.61
C ARG A 674 -13.26 -26.46 -26.87
N GLN A 675 -14.15 -26.90 -27.76
CA GLN A 675 -15.22 -26.06 -28.34
C GLN A 675 -16.51 -25.87 -27.49
N ASN A 676 -16.73 -26.59 -26.38
CA ASN A 676 -17.99 -26.54 -25.61
C ASN A 676 -17.73 -26.33 -24.11
N PHE A 677 -17.91 -25.10 -23.58
CA PHE A 677 -17.81 -24.78 -22.14
C PHE A 677 -19.13 -24.22 -21.63
N ASN A 678 -19.74 -24.85 -20.62
CA ASN A 678 -20.97 -24.38 -19.97
C ASN A 678 -21.05 -24.82 -18.51
N LEU A 679 -21.09 -23.85 -17.60
CA LEU A 679 -21.22 -24.04 -16.16
C LEU A 679 -22.18 -23.01 -15.56
N ASP A 680 -23.05 -23.45 -14.65
CA ASP A 680 -24.05 -22.63 -13.97
C ASP A 680 -23.89 -22.82 -12.46
N VAL A 681 -23.64 -21.72 -11.74
CA VAL A 681 -23.38 -21.74 -10.30
C VAL A 681 -24.40 -20.86 -9.57
N GLU A 682 -25.04 -21.42 -8.57
CA GLU A 682 -26.01 -20.75 -7.70
C GLU A 682 -25.43 -20.58 -6.29
N LEU A 683 -25.34 -19.33 -5.82
CA LEU A 683 -24.99 -18.94 -4.46
C LEU A 683 -26.25 -18.53 -3.71
N SER A 684 -26.49 -19.18 -2.58
CA SER A 684 -27.57 -18.88 -1.65
C SER A 684 -26.99 -18.50 -0.30
N VAL A 685 -27.30 -17.30 0.19
CA VAL A 685 -26.85 -16.80 1.51
C VAL A 685 -28.05 -16.77 2.44
N GLU A 686 -27.90 -17.27 3.67
CA GLU A 686 -28.95 -17.22 4.68
C GLU A 686 -29.33 -15.77 4.99
N GLY A 687 -30.62 -15.44 5.00
CA GLY A 687 -31.12 -14.06 5.19
C GLY A 687 -31.34 -13.25 3.91
N ARG A 688 -30.77 -13.65 2.76
CA ARG A 688 -31.06 -13.01 1.46
C ARG A 688 -32.24 -13.68 0.76
N LEU A 689 -33.22 -12.88 0.31
CA LEU A 689 -34.40 -13.38 -0.42
C LEU A 689 -34.10 -13.86 -1.85
N LYS A 690 -33.00 -13.39 -2.46
CA LYS A 690 -32.65 -13.67 -3.86
C LYS A 690 -31.36 -14.50 -3.91
N THR A 691 -31.43 -15.65 -4.55
CA THR A 691 -30.26 -16.44 -4.91
C THR A 691 -29.51 -15.77 -6.07
N LEU A 692 -28.19 -15.72 -5.95
CA LEU A 692 -27.32 -15.24 -7.02
C LEU A 692 -27.01 -16.41 -7.95
N ARG A 693 -27.17 -16.21 -9.26
CA ARG A 693 -26.91 -17.22 -10.28
C ARG A 693 -25.91 -16.68 -11.29
N TRP A 694 -24.83 -17.41 -11.49
CA TRP A 694 -23.72 -17.06 -12.38
C TRP A 694 -23.58 -18.11 -13.46
N ILE A 695 -23.70 -17.67 -14.71
CA ILE A 695 -23.59 -18.55 -15.89
C ILE A 695 -22.25 -18.25 -16.57
N PHE A 696 -21.38 -19.25 -16.58
CA PHE A 696 -20.09 -19.23 -17.25
C PHE A 696 -20.19 -19.96 -18.59
N LYS A 697 -19.92 -19.21 -19.64
CA LYS A 697 -19.82 -19.61 -21.05
C LYS A 697 -18.39 -19.31 -21.52
N ARG A 698 -18.05 -19.73 -22.74
CA ARG A 698 -16.71 -19.48 -23.33
C ARG A 698 -16.25 -18.02 -23.22
N ASP A 699 -17.13 -17.07 -23.54
CA ASP A 699 -16.77 -15.64 -23.60
C ASP A 699 -16.46 -15.03 -22.21
N ASN A 700 -16.91 -15.68 -21.14
CA ASN A 700 -16.77 -15.21 -19.76
C ASN A 700 -16.24 -16.28 -18.79
N MET A 701 -15.69 -17.40 -19.29
CA MET A 701 -15.15 -18.46 -18.44
C MET A 701 -13.98 -17.97 -17.58
N HIS A 702 -13.28 -16.97 -18.08
CA HIS A 702 -12.13 -16.32 -17.46
C HIS A 702 -12.48 -15.28 -16.36
N LEU A 703 -13.76 -14.90 -16.26
CA LEU A 703 -14.17 -13.91 -15.28
C LEU A 703 -14.31 -14.57 -13.90
N THR A 704 -13.61 -14.01 -12.91
CA THR A 704 -13.87 -14.37 -11.51
C THR A 704 -15.11 -13.63 -11.04
N GLN A 705 -16.12 -14.38 -10.61
CA GLN A 705 -17.30 -13.80 -9.95
C GLN A 705 -17.05 -13.79 -8.45
N SER A 706 -17.33 -12.67 -7.79
CA SER A 706 -17.18 -12.56 -6.35
C SER A 706 -18.42 -11.97 -5.69
N ASP A 707 -18.59 -12.31 -4.42
CA ASP A 707 -19.61 -11.73 -3.55
C ASP A 707 -19.05 -11.55 -2.14
N ARG A 708 -19.66 -10.65 -1.36
CA ARG A 708 -19.30 -10.39 0.03
C ARG A 708 -20.44 -10.79 0.94
N VAL A 709 -20.12 -11.54 2.00
CA VAL A 709 -21.07 -12.06 2.99
C VAL A 709 -20.57 -11.71 4.39
N ASP A 710 -21.47 -11.42 5.31
CA ASP A 710 -21.12 -11.19 6.71
C ASP A 710 -20.62 -12.49 7.36
N ILE A 711 -19.61 -12.41 8.22
CA ILE A 711 -18.98 -13.60 8.84
C ILE A 711 -19.95 -14.48 9.66
N ASN A 712 -21.13 -13.96 10.01
CA ASN A 712 -22.14 -14.65 10.83
C ASN A 712 -23.18 -15.41 10.00
N GLU A 713 -23.18 -15.26 8.67
CA GLU A 713 -24.19 -15.87 7.79
C GLU A 713 -23.66 -17.16 7.15
N ASP A 714 -24.47 -18.22 7.17
CA ASP A 714 -24.19 -19.43 6.43
C ASP A 714 -24.50 -19.22 4.93
N PHE A 715 -23.73 -19.88 4.06
CA PHE A 715 -23.99 -19.83 2.63
C PHE A 715 -23.79 -21.19 1.95
N ASN A 716 -24.57 -21.40 0.89
CA ASN A 716 -24.59 -22.62 0.11
C ASN A 716 -24.22 -22.32 -1.35
N VAL A 717 -23.37 -23.16 -1.92
CA VAL A 717 -22.96 -23.07 -3.33
C VAL A 717 -23.37 -24.34 -4.06
N THR A 718 -24.10 -24.20 -5.17
CA THR A 718 -24.56 -25.32 -6.00
C THR A 718 -24.10 -25.10 -7.43
N ALA A 719 -23.47 -26.10 -8.05
CA ALA A 719 -22.99 -26.01 -9.42
C ALA A 719 -23.67 -27.05 -10.33
N LYS A 720 -23.99 -26.66 -11.56
CA LYS A 720 -24.65 -27.46 -12.61
C LYS A 720 -23.91 -27.29 -13.93
N GLY A 721 -23.76 -28.36 -14.70
CA GLY A 721 -23.08 -28.31 -16.00
C GLY A 721 -22.13 -29.49 -16.22
N THR A 722 -21.32 -29.41 -17.28
CA THR A 722 -20.36 -30.48 -17.63
C THR A 722 -18.93 -30.17 -17.19
N GLU A 723 -18.66 -28.92 -16.82
CA GLU A 723 -17.31 -28.42 -16.54
C GLU A 723 -17.05 -28.23 -15.04
N THR A 724 -15.79 -27.97 -14.67
CA THR A 724 -15.35 -27.74 -13.30
C THR A 724 -15.24 -26.25 -12.95
N ALA A 725 -15.43 -25.85 -11.70
CA ALA A 725 -15.06 -24.53 -11.16
C ALA A 725 -14.27 -24.66 -9.86
N THR A 726 -13.59 -23.60 -9.47
CA THR A 726 -12.93 -23.51 -8.16
C THR A 726 -13.61 -22.41 -7.33
N LEU A 727 -13.89 -22.75 -6.07
CA LEU A 727 -14.47 -21.87 -5.06
C LEU A 727 -13.39 -21.53 -4.03
N SER A 728 -13.11 -20.24 -3.86
CA SER A 728 -12.21 -19.73 -2.83
C SER A 728 -12.96 -18.83 -1.85
N VAL A 729 -12.71 -19.05 -0.56
CA VAL A 729 -13.37 -18.37 0.56
C VAL A 729 -12.31 -17.72 1.43
N LEU A 730 -12.34 -16.39 1.49
CA LEU A 730 -11.40 -15.56 2.25
C LEU A 730 -12.16 -14.78 3.32
N THR A 731 -11.85 -15.03 4.59
CA THR A 731 -12.42 -14.28 5.71
C THR A 731 -11.38 -13.30 6.26
N LEU A 732 -11.77 -12.02 6.37
CA LEU A 732 -10.97 -10.96 6.95
C LEU A 732 -11.62 -10.49 8.26
N TYR A 733 -10.85 -10.42 9.34
CA TYR A 733 -11.32 -9.91 10.63
C TYR A 733 -10.18 -9.33 11.45
N TYR A 734 -10.50 -8.47 12.42
CA TYR A 734 -9.51 -7.91 13.34
C TYR A 734 -9.43 -8.73 14.63
N ALA A 735 -8.21 -9.02 15.07
CA ALA A 735 -7.93 -9.74 16.31
C ALA A 735 -6.91 -9.00 17.18
N ARG A 736 -6.86 -9.35 18.48
CA ARG A 736 -5.86 -8.78 19.39
C ARG A 736 -4.45 -9.21 19.01
N PRO A 737 -3.47 -8.31 19.08
CA PRO A 737 -2.07 -8.68 18.97
C PRO A 737 -1.67 -9.54 20.18
N VAL A 738 -1.45 -10.83 19.95
CA VAL A 738 -0.92 -11.76 20.96
C VAL A 738 0.47 -12.20 20.52
N GLU A 739 1.47 -12.04 21.37
CA GLU A 739 2.78 -12.66 21.15
C GLU A 739 2.62 -14.19 21.21
N LYS A 740 2.57 -14.85 20.06
CA LYS A 740 2.66 -16.31 20.03
C LYS A 740 4.13 -16.68 20.17
N LYS A 741 4.48 -17.46 21.20
CA LYS A 741 5.81 -18.09 21.32
C LYS A 741 6.19 -18.94 20.10
N SER A 742 5.21 -19.35 19.29
CA SER A 742 5.39 -20.09 18.04
C SER A 742 5.83 -19.24 16.84
N ASP A 743 5.74 -17.90 16.90
CA ASP A 743 6.04 -17.06 15.74
C ASP A 743 7.57 -16.86 15.63
N CYS A 744 8.28 -16.58 16.72
CA CYS A 744 9.73 -16.34 16.70
C CYS A 744 10.61 -17.61 16.72
N THR A 745 10.25 -18.64 15.94
CA THR A 745 11.03 -19.88 15.82
C THR A 745 12.27 -19.71 14.95
N PHE A 746 12.18 -18.93 13.88
CA PHE A 746 13.24 -18.76 12.89
C PHE A 746 14.14 -17.53 13.13
N PHE A 747 13.65 -16.52 13.84
CA PHE A 747 14.41 -15.32 14.18
C PHE A 747 14.43 -15.10 15.69
N ASP A 748 15.53 -14.57 16.21
CA ASP A 748 15.55 -13.84 17.47
C ASP A 748 15.40 -12.35 17.16
N LEU A 749 14.45 -11.67 17.78
CA LEU A 749 14.22 -10.24 17.62
C LEU A 749 14.04 -9.62 18.99
N THR A 750 14.85 -8.61 19.30
CA THR A 750 14.71 -7.76 20.47
C THR A 750 14.58 -6.31 20.02
N VAL A 751 13.58 -5.61 20.52
CA VAL A 751 13.31 -4.20 20.17
C VAL A 751 13.38 -3.36 21.44
N LYS A 752 14.11 -2.26 21.38
CA LYS A 752 14.26 -1.29 22.47
C LYS A 752 14.04 0.11 21.94
N MET A 753 13.31 0.93 22.69
CA MET A 753 13.09 2.33 22.36
C MET A 753 13.53 3.16 23.56
N GLU A 754 14.55 3.98 23.38
CA GLU A 754 15.18 4.76 24.45
C GLU A 754 15.11 6.25 24.14
N LYS A 755 14.84 7.08 25.15
CA LYS A 755 14.72 8.53 24.96
C LYS A 755 16.10 9.14 24.74
N ASP A 756 16.23 9.93 23.68
CA ASP A 756 17.45 10.68 23.35
C ASP A 756 17.51 11.94 24.24
N PRO A 757 18.66 12.25 24.87
CA PRO A 757 18.81 13.42 25.74
C PRO A 757 18.65 14.79 25.02
N GLU A 758 18.86 14.88 23.71
CA GLU A 758 18.75 16.14 22.96
C GLU A 758 17.61 16.12 21.90
N PRO A 759 16.51 16.87 22.08
CA PRO A 759 15.46 16.98 21.07
C PRO A 759 15.92 17.86 19.89
N LYS A 760 15.56 17.47 18.66
CA LYS A 760 15.80 18.26 17.44
C LYS A 760 14.85 19.47 17.42
N GLN A 761 15.27 20.58 16.81
CA GLN A 761 14.40 21.77 16.62
C GLN A 761 13.10 21.38 15.89
N GLY A 762 11.95 21.55 16.57
CA GLY A 762 10.61 21.26 16.04
C GLY A 762 9.99 19.93 16.50
N ALA A 763 10.75 19.05 17.16
CA ALA A 763 10.24 17.82 17.77
C ALA A 763 10.07 17.98 19.30
N ILE A 764 9.05 17.34 19.87
CA ILE A 764 8.79 17.39 21.32
C ILE A 764 9.81 16.53 22.07
N GLU A 765 9.99 15.29 21.60
CA GLU A 765 10.94 14.32 22.13
C GLU A 765 11.54 13.53 20.97
N THR A 766 12.80 13.12 21.12
CA THR A 766 13.46 12.20 20.20
C THR A 766 13.72 10.88 20.93
N TYR A 767 13.53 9.77 20.23
CA TYR A 767 13.80 8.43 20.74
C TYR A 767 14.70 7.69 19.76
N MET A 768 15.65 6.92 20.29
CA MET A 768 16.44 5.96 19.53
C MET A 768 15.71 4.62 19.54
N LEU A 769 15.30 4.13 18.38
CA LEU A 769 14.77 2.78 18.22
C LEU A 769 15.92 1.86 17.82
N THR A 770 16.21 0.86 18.65
CA THR A 770 17.27 -0.14 18.45
C THR A 770 16.65 -1.52 18.31
N MET A 771 17.02 -2.24 17.26
CA MET A 771 16.55 -3.58 16.97
C MET A 771 17.76 -4.52 16.85
N ASP A 772 17.79 -5.53 17.71
CA ASP A 772 18.81 -6.60 17.71
C ASP A 772 18.18 -7.87 17.13
N PHE A 773 18.77 -8.46 16.09
CA PHE A 773 18.22 -9.67 15.47
C PHE A 773 19.28 -10.61 14.91
N PHE A 774 18.97 -11.91 14.85
CA PHE A 774 19.76 -12.94 14.15
C PHE A 774 18.87 -14.11 13.71
N TYR A 775 19.37 -14.90 12.76
CA TYR A 775 18.65 -16.05 12.21
C TYR A 775 18.95 -17.34 12.98
N LYS A 776 17.91 -18.08 13.38
CA LYS A 776 18.02 -19.32 14.16
C LYS A 776 18.11 -20.54 13.24
N ASP A 777 19.26 -20.67 12.57
CA ASP A 777 19.60 -21.85 11.76
C ASP A 777 21.04 -22.28 12.03
N ASP A 778 21.32 -23.58 11.96
CA ASP A 778 22.63 -24.14 12.31
C ASP A 778 23.64 -24.12 11.14
N LYS A 779 23.19 -23.84 9.91
CA LYS A 779 23.98 -24.08 8.69
C LYS A 779 24.06 -22.88 7.76
N THR A 780 23.02 -22.05 7.67
CA THR A 780 22.90 -21.00 6.64
C THR A 780 22.39 -19.68 7.20
N ASP A 781 22.93 -18.56 6.68
CA ASP A 781 22.37 -17.22 6.91
C ASP A 781 20.98 -17.11 6.27
N ALA A 782 20.09 -16.30 6.84
CA ALA A 782 18.85 -15.93 6.17
C ALA A 782 19.15 -15.06 4.96
N THR A 783 18.39 -15.27 3.88
CA THR A 783 18.49 -14.50 2.64
C THR A 783 17.89 -13.10 2.81
N MET A 784 17.43 -12.47 1.72
CA MET A 784 16.88 -11.11 1.78
C MET A 784 15.76 -11.05 2.82
N THR A 785 15.89 -10.17 3.80
CA THR A 785 15.00 -10.10 4.96
C THR A 785 14.35 -8.73 5.01
N ILE A 786 13.04 -8.68 5.30
CA ILE A 786 12.30 -7.45 5.52
C ILE A 786 12.17 -7.19 7.02
N LEU A 787 12.40 -5.95 7.41
CA LEU A 787 11.91 -5.38 8.67
C LEU A 787 10.74 -4.43 8.36
N ASP A 788 9.53 -4.82 8.79
CA ASP A 788 8.34 -3.99 8.73
C ASP A 788 8.11 -3.36 10.11
N ILE A 789 8.29 -2.05 10.19
CA ILE A 789 8.25 -1.27 11.42
C ILE A 789 7.01 -0.38 11.38
N GLY A 790 5.98 -0.75 12.12
CA GLY A 790 4.81 0.08 12.31
C GLY A 790 5.18 1.35 13.08
N LEU A 791 4.73 2.51 12.62
CA LEU A 791 5.02 3.77 13.31
C LEU A 791 3.95 4.05 14.37
N PRO A 792 4.33 4.38 15.63
CA PRO A 792 3.36 4.84 16.63
C PRO A 792 2.72 6.16 16.19
N THR A 793 1.46 6.38 16.59
CA THR A 793 0.72 7.59 16.22
C THR A 793 1.48 8.86 16.65
N GLY A 794 1.66 9.79 15.72
CA GLY A 794 2.34 11.07 15.98
C GLY A 794 3.88 11.03 15.96
N PHE A 795 4.49 9.90 15.55
CA PHE A 795 5.93 9.77 15.35
C PHE A 795 6.32 9.87 13.87
N GLU A 796 7.49 10.45 13.62
CA GLU A 796 8.15 10.49 12.32
C GLU A 796 9.60 9.99 12.44
N VAL A 797 10.11 9.35 11.39
CA VAL A 797 11.47 8.79 11.38
C VAL A 797 12.47 9.79 10.77
N GLU A 798 13.65 9.92 11.39
CA GLU A 798 14.76 10.73 10.89
C GLU A 798 15.33 10.15 9.58
N GLU A 799 15.15 10.87 8.48
CA GLU A 799 15.61 10.41 7.18
C GLU A 799 17.14 10.46 7.01
N SER A 800 17.84 11.32 7.75
CA SER A 800 19.31 11.38 7.66
C SER A 800 19.95 10.07 8.14
N ASP A 801 19.41 9.48 9.21
CA ASP A 801 19.92 8.25 9.81
C ASP A 801 19.68 7.07 8.85
N LEU A 802 18.48 6.99 8.25
CA LEU A 802 18.15 5.99 7.22
C LEU A 802 19.02 6.14 5.97
N LYS A 803 19.28 7.39 5.52
CA LYS A 803 20.19 7.66 4.41
C LYS A 803 21.58 7.15 4.73
N GLN A 804 22.13 7.44 5.91
CA GLN A 804 23.44 6.96 6.35
C GLN A 804 23.52 5.43 6.38
N LEU A 805 22.51 4.75 6.92
CA LEU A 805 22.44 3.28 6.94
C LEU A 805 22.35 2.66 5.53
N SER A 806 21.82 3.42 4.56
CA SER A 806 21.70 3.03 3.15
C SER A 806 22.85 3.47 2.25
N SER A 807 23.70 4.40 2.70
CA SER A 807 24.75 5.05 1.88
C SER A 807 26.15 4.79 2.45
N GLY A 808 27.07 4.27 1.63
CA GLY A 808 28.47 4.03 2.02
C GLY A 808 29.00 2.66 1.60
N LYS A 809 30.25 2.35 1.96
CA LYS A 809 30.88 1.04 1.64
C LYS A 809 30.43 -0.11 2.56
N GLU A 810 29.96 0.19 3.77
CA GLU A 810 29.51 -0.78 4.79
C GLU A 810 27.98 -0.98 4.83
N ARG A 811 27.24 -0.44 3.85
CA ARG A 811 25.77 -0.41 3.74
C ARG A 811 25.05 -1.56 4.48
N TYR A 812 24.34 -1.21 5.56
CA TYR A 812 23.55 -2.13 6.37
C TYR A 812 22.13 -2.33 5.81
N ILE A 813 21.56 -1.30 5.16
CA ILE A 813 20.21 -1.33 4.57
C ILE A 813 20.30 -1.17 3.06
N GLN A 814 19.70 -2.10 2.31
CA GLN A 814 19.68 -2.03 0.86
C GLN A 814 18.68 -0.97 0.37
N LYS A 815 17.50 -0.89 0.95
CA LYS A 815 16.50 0.13 0.59
C LYS A 815 15.60 0.36 1.80
N TYR A 816 15.01 1.54 1.88
CA TYR A 816 13.91 1.80 2.79
C TYR A 816 12.75 2.44 2.04
N GLU A 817 11.53 2.14 2.47
CA GLU A 817 10.30 2.69 1.92
C GLU A 817 9.35 3.06 3.06
N LYS A 818 8.77 4.25 2.97
CA LYS A 818 7.65 4.64 3.84
C LYS A 818 6.36 4.27 3.11
N ASN A 819 5.66 3.23 3.57
CA ASN A 819 4.48 2.71 2.91
C ASN A 819 3.20 3.12 3.66
N LYS A 820 2.29 3.82 2.96
CA LYS A 820 0.97 4.25 3.46
C LYS A 820 -0.18 3.31 3.04
N VAL A 821 0.08 2.36 2.13
CA VAL A 821 -0.93 1.50 1.49
C VAL A 821 -1.01 0.13 2.18
N LEU A 822 0.10 -0.38 2.72
CA LEU A 822 0.16 -1.71 3.37
C LEU A 822 -0.23 -1.70 4.86
N SER A 823 -0.33 -0.53 5.50
CA SER A 823 -0.67 -0.38 6.92
C SER A 823 -1.45 0.91 7.15
N GLU A 824 -2.64 0.83 7.75
CA GLU A 824 -3.51 1.98 8.02
C GLU A 824 -2.92 3.00 9.01
N ARG A 825 -1.83 2.63 9.71
CA ARG A 825 -1.06 3.46 10.66
C ARG A 825 0.21 4.08 10.06
N GLY A 826 0.60 3.66 8.83
CA GLY A 826 1.88 3.97 8.21
C GLY A 826 3.01 3.07 8.71
N SER A 827 3.74 2.45 7.79
CA SER A 827 4.87 1.56 8.10
C SER A 827 6.16 2.05 7.44
N LEU A 828 7.28 1.86 8.14
CA LEU A 828 8.63 1.93 7.57
C LEU A 828 9.10 0.52 7.24
N ILE A 829 9.40 0.27 5.97
CA ILE A 829 9.89 -1.02 5.48
C ILE A 829 11.37 -0.88 5.19
N LEU A 830 12.20 -1.73 5.80
CA LEU A 830 13.63 -1.83 5.53
C LEU A 830 13.94 -3.16 4.84
N TYR A 831 14.77 -3.09 3.79
CA TYR A 831 15.21 -4.25 3.03
C TYR A 831 16.66 -4.58 3.36
N LEU A 832 16.91 -5.76 3.90
CA LEU A 832 18.24 -6.29 4.24
C LEU A 832 18.67 -7.36 3.23
N ASN A 833 19.94 -7.41 2.86
CA ASN A 833 20.44 -8.40 1.89
C ASN A 833 20.49 -9.82 2.47
N LYS A 834 20.85 -9.92 3.75
CA LYS A 834 20.92 -11.18 4.50
C LYS A 834 20.82 -10.87 5.99
N VAL A 835 20.55 -11.90 6.80
CA VAL A 835 20.71 -11.83 8.26
C VAL A 835 21.56 -13.01 8.71
N SER A 836 22.63 -12.74 9.45
CA SER A 836 23.57 -13.74 9.94
C SER A 836 22.90 -14.77 10.87
N HIS A 837 23.30 -16.04 10.73
CA HIS A 837 22.95 -17.09 11.69
C HIS A 837 23.94 -17.23 12.86
N LYS A 838 25.09 -16.55 12.78
CA LYS A 838 26.19 -16.65 13.76
C LYS A 838 26.31 -15.45 14.67
N GLU A 839 26.06 -14.26 14.14
CA GLU A 839 26.29 -12.99 14.81
C GLU A 839 24.99 -12.19 14.87
N LYS A 840 24.81 -11.44 15.96
CA LYS A 840 23.66 -10.55 16.11
C LYS A 840 23.92 -9.26 15.33
N GLU A 841 22.98 -8.92 14.46
CA GLU A 841 22.96 -7.66 13.75
C GLU A 841 22.10 -6.64 14.51
N VAL A 842 22.52 -5.37 14.47
CA VAL A 842 21.88 -4.29 15.21
C VAL A 842 21.61 -3.13 14.25
N ILE A 843 20.36 -2.70 14.18
CA ILE A 843 19.96 -1.50 13.44
C ILE A 843 19.34 -0.52 14.43
N SER A 844 19.80 0.73 14.36
CA SER A 844 19.25 1.82 15.17
C SER A 844 19.08 3.09 14.36
N PHE A 845 17.99 3.83 14.63
CA PHE A 845 17.73 5.14 14.05
C PHE A 845 16.82 5.97 14.97
N ARG A 846 16.85 7.29 14.79
CA ARG A 846 16.03 8.19 15.59
C ARG A 846 14.61 8.34 15.05
N MET A 847 13.67 8.41 15.98
CA MET A 847 12.27 8.74 15.77
C MET A 847 11.91 10.00 16.56
N HIS A 848 11.22 10.93 15.92
CA HIS A 848 10.79 12.19 16.49
C HIS A 848 9.29 12.15 16.79
N LYS A 849 8.94 12.49 18.04
CA LYS A 849 7.56 12.68 18.45
C LYS A 849 7.14 14.11 18.12
N LEU A 850 6.19 14.25 17.21
CA LEU A 850 5.69 15.55 16.74
C LEU A 850 4.46 16.03 17.54
N TYR A 851 3.71 15.09 18.10
CA TYR A 851 2.46 15.32 18.85
C TYR A 851 2.50 14.56 20.17
N ASN A 852 1.94 15.12 21.26
CA ASN A 852 1.75 14.30 22.46
C ASN A 852 0.54 13.40 22.27
N VAL A 853 0.71 12.13 22.61
CA VAL A 853 -0.35 11.14 22.60
C VAL A 853 -0.44 10.64 24.03
N GLY A 854 -1.55 10.92 24.71
CA GLY A 854 -1.72 10.60 26.14
C GLY A 854 -1.77 9.09 26.40
N LEU A 855 -2.36 8.34 25.46
CA LEU A 855 -2.49 6.88 25.52
C LEU A 855 -2.01 6.25 24.21
N LEU A 856 -0.71 6.40 23.94
CA LEU A 856 -0.06 5.84 22.74
C LEU A 856 -0.18 4.30 22.74
N GLN A 857 -0.71 3.70 21.67
CA GLN A 857 -0.69 2.23 21.54
C GLN A 857 0.70 1.74 21.14
N PRO A 858 1.09 0.53 21.59
CA PRO A 858 2.34 -0.08 21.16
C PRO A 858 2.32 -0.33 19.65
N ALA A 859 3.45 -0.08 19.00
CA ALA A 859 3.65 -0.40 17.60
C ALA A 859 4.41 -1.73 17.47
N ALA A 860 4.34 -2.35 16.29
CA ALA A 860 4.96 -3.65 16.03
C ALA A 860 6.17 -3.50 15.10
N VAL A 861 7.23 -4.26 15.38
CA VAL A 861 8.29 -4.58 14.42
C VAL A 861 8.11 -6.05 14.04
N THR A 862 8.00 -6.31 12.75
CA THR A 862 7.96 -7.67 12.21
C THR A 862 9.19 -7.89 11.33
N ILE A 863 10.02 -8.86 11.69
CA ILE A 863 11.12 -9.35 10.85
C ILE A 863 10.67 -10.62 10.15
N TYR A 864 10.89 -10.73 8.85
CA TYR A 864 10.60 -11.94 8.10
C TYR A 864 11.49 -12.06 6.87
N GLU A 865 11.80 -13.29 6.50
CA GLU A 865 12.52 -13.56 5.27
C GLU A 865 11.60 -13.23 4.07
N TYR A 866 12.09 -12.42 3.13
CA TYR A 866 11.32 -11.93 1.98
C TYR A 866 10.72 -13.09 1.17
N TYR A 867 11.49 -14.16 0.99
CA TYR A 867 11.12 -15.32 0.18
C TYR A 867 10.47 -16.45 1.00
N SER A 868 10.37 -16.31 2.33
CA SER A 868 9.66 -17.23 3.23
C SER A 868 8.99 -16.47 4.39
N PRO A 869 7.87 -15.76 4.17
CA PRO A 869 7.15 -15.01 5.20
C PRO A 869 6.50 -15.89 6.28
N VAL A 870 6.59 -17.21 6.16
CA VAL A 870 6.23 -18.14 7.23
C VAL A 870 7.28 -18.06 8.36
N ALA A 871 8.54 -17.79 8.00
CA ALA A 871 9.62 -17.49 8.94
C ALA A 871 9.58 -16.01 9.35
N ARG A 872 8.62 -15.66 10.21
CA ARG A 872 8.43 -14.29 10.72
C ARG A 872 8.54 -14.22 12.23
N CYS A 873 9.02 -13.12 12.79
CA CYS A 873 8.94 -12.83 14.22
C CYS A 873 8.43 -11.40 14.42
N THR A 874 7.39 -11.25 15.24
CA THR A 874 6.80 -9.94 15.55
C THR A 874 7.04 -9.59 17.01
N LYS A 875 7.49 -8.37 17.27
CA LYS A 875 7.67 -7.80 18.60
C LYS A 875 7.05 -6.42 18.71
N PHE A 876 6.46 -6.12 19.86
CA PHE A 876 5.82 -4.83 20.11
C PHE A 876 6.74 -3.92 20.93
N TYR A 877 6.67 -2.62 20.69
CA TYR A 877 7.48 -1.62 21.38
C TYR A 877 6.68 -0.36 21.75
N HIS A 878 7.08 0.29 22.85
CA HIS A 878 6.45 1.50 23.38
C HIS A 878 7.50 2.38 24.10
N PRO A 879 7.42 3.73 24.03
CA PRO A 879 8.43 4.63 24.59
C PRO A 879 8.59 4.60 26.13
N GLU A 880 7.50 4.38 26.87
CA GLU A 880 7.48 4.48 28.34
C GLU A 880 7.14 3.18 29.08
N ARG A 881 6.67 2.14 28.38
CA ARG A 881 6.01 0.99 29.00
C ARG A 881 6.70 -0.30 28.58
N LYS A 882 6.89 -1.22 29.53
CA LYS A 882 7.15 -2.64 29.21
C LYS A 882 5.80 -3.32 28.93
N ASP A 883 5.70 -4.02 27.81
CA ASP A 883 4.58 -4.91 27.48
C ASP A 883 3.17 -4.26 27.28
N GLY A 884 3.08 -2.94 27.09
CA GLY A 884 1.88 -2.32 26.48
C GLY A 884 0.59 -2.21 27.31
N ALA A 885 0.64 -2.24 28.65
CA ALA A 885 -0.58 -2.13 29.49
C ALA A 885 -1.22 -0.71 29.53
N ILE A 886 -2.55 -0.66 29.68
CA ILE A 886 -3.49 0.46 29.43
C ILE A 886 -3.76 1.31 30.70
N TYR A 887 -4.15 2.59 30.53
CA TYR A 887 -4.87 3.40 31.54
C TYR A 887 -6.28 3.71 31.01
N ARG A 888 -7.33 3.10 31.59
CA ARG A 888 -8.73 3.44 31.34
C ARG A 888 -9.62 2.95 32.51
N LEU A 889 -10.75 3.61 32.74
CA LEU A 889 -11.87 3.09 33.55
C LEU A 889 -12.68 2.10 32.68
N CYS A 890 -12.20 0.86 32.54
CA CYS A 890 -12.90 -0.18 31.79
C CYS A 890 -13.24 -1.37 32.68
N LYS A 891 -14.35 -2.04 32.37
CA LYS A 891 -14.65 -3.38 32.85
C LYS A 891 -14.64 -4.32 31.64
N GLY A 892 -13.52 -5.02 31.42
CA GLY A 892 -13.30 -5.74 30.17
C GLY A 892 -13.00 -4.77 29.01
N ASP A 893 -13.72 -4.89 27.90
CA ASP A 893 -13.44 -4.17 26.63
C ASP A 893 -14.22 -2.87 26.45
N LEU A 894 -15.22 -2.62 27.31
CA LEU A 894 -16.04 -1.40 27.25
C LEU A 894 -15.48 -0.36 28.21
N CYS A 895 -15.24 0.84 27.67
CA CYS A 895 -14.59 1.94 28.36
C CYS A 895 -15.42 3.21 28.25
N LEU A 896 -15.47 4.02 29.31
CA LEU A 896 -16.21 5.28 29.35
C LEU A 896 -15.27 6.48 29.27
N CYS A 897 -15.73 7.53 28.59
CA CYS A 897 -15.08 8.85 28.59
C CYS A 897 -15.12 9.44 30.02
N ALA A 898 -13.96 9.72 30.59
CA ALA A 898 -13.83 10.25 31.95
C ALA A 898 -13.01 11.55 31.98
N GLU A 899 -13.30 12.48 31.07
CA GLU A 899 -12.72 13.84 31.05
C GLU A 899 -13.59 14.89 31.78
N GLU A 900 -14.51 14.47 32.65
CA GLU A 900 -15.29 15.40 33.49
C GLU A 900 -14.44 15.95 34.67
N ASN A 901 -14.91 16.92 35.45
CA ASN A 901 -14.22 17.28 36.70
C ASN A 901 -14.41 16.18 37.77
N CYS A 902 -13.52 16.11 38.77
CA CYS A 902 -13.67 15.14 39.88
C CYS A 902 -14.89 15.47 40.74
N SER A 903 -15.61 14.46 41.23
CA SER A 903 -16.56 14.68 42.33
C SER A 903 -15.81 15.02 43.62
N TYR A 904 -16.35 15.98 44.37
CA TYR A 904 -15.76 16.43 45.63
C TYR A 904 -16.57 15.97 46.81
N GLN A 905 -15.89 15.43 47.82
CA GLN A 905 -16.52 15.16 49.10
C GLN A 905 -16.85 16.46 49.82
N ARG A 906 -18.13 16.69 50.10
CA ARG A 906 -18.59 17.89 50.80
C ARG A 906 -18.31 17.77 52.30
N LYS A 907 -17.47 18.67 52.81
CA LYS A 907 -16.98 18.65 54.20
C LYS A 907 -17.49 19.78 55.10
N TYR A 908 -18.09 20.85 54.58
CA TYR A 908 -18.51 22.01 55.40
C TYR A 908 -19.77 22.70 54.85
N ARG A 909 -20.63 23.21 55.75
CA ARG A 909 -21.73 24.17 55.49
C ARG A 909 -22.74 23.82 54.38
N VAL A 910 -23.20 22.58 54.32
CA VAL A 910 -24.29 22.17 53.42
C VAL A 910 -25.64 22.41 54.11
N ARG A 911 -26.54 23.17 53.48
CA ARG A 911 -27.90 23.45 53.99
C ARG A 911 -28.85 22.30 53.66
N ASP A 912 -29.86 22.06 54.49
CA ASP A 912 -30.80 20.94 54.29
C ASP A 912 -31.65 21.09 53.02
N GLU A 913 -32.05 22.32 52.69
CA GLU A 913 -32.72 22.64 51.43
C GLU A 913 -31.88 22.26 50.20
N GLU A 914 -30.56 22.43 50.27
CA GLU A 914 -29.64 22.09 49.17
C GLU A 914 -29.58 20.58 48.94
N ARG A 915 -29.58 19.78 50.03
CA ARG A 915 -29.59 18.31 49.94
C ARG A 915 -30.88 17.81 49.29
N LEU A 916 -32.03 18.37 49.68
CA LEU A 916 -33.33 17.96 49.17
C LEU A 916 -33.52 18.37 47.71
N ASN A 917 -33.18 19.62 47.36
CA ASN A 917 -33.24 20.12 45.98
C ASN A 917 -32.34 19.31 45.06
N LYS A 918 -31.14 18.91 45.52
CA LYS A 918 -30.26 18.05 44.73
C LYS A 918 -30.82 16.65 44.57
N ALA A 919 -31.31 16.01 45.63
CA ALA A 919 -31.90 14.68 45.57
C ALA A 919 -33.10 14.58 44.61
N CYS A 920 -33.83 15.69 44.43
CA CYS A 920 -35.00 15.80 43.57
C CYS A 920 -34.75 16.55 42.25
N GLU A 921 -33.49 16.87 41.93
CA GLU A 921 -33.12 17.50 40.65
C GLU A 921 -33.50 16.59 39.48
N ALA A 922 -33.97 17.18 38.37
CA ALA A 922 -34.23 16.44 37.14
C ALA A 922 -32.97 15.68 36.67
N GLY A 923 -33.12 14.38 36.45
CA GLY A 923 -32.02 13.49 36.05
C GLY A 923 -31.21 12.89 37.20
N MET A 924 -31.47 13.25 38.48
CA MET A 924 -30.93 12.51 39.63
C MET A 924 -31.69 11.20 39.81
N ASP A 925 -30.96 10.09 39.68
CA ASP A 925 -31.52 8.75 39.54
C ASP A 925 -31.66 8.07 40.89
N TYR A 926 -30.56 8.01 41.65
CA TYR A 926 -30.50 7.26 42.89
C TYR A 926 -29.97 8.08 44.07
N VAL A 927 -30.42 7.72 45.29
CA VAL A 927 -29.92 8.26 46.56
C VAL A 927 -29.73 7.14 47.56
N TYR A 928 -28.48 6.85 47.90
CA TYR A 928 -28.10 5.69 48.72
C TYR A 928 -27.25 6.09 49.93
N LYS A 929 -27.42 5.32 51.02
CA LYS A 929 -26.41 5.20 52.08
C LYS A 929 -25.53 4.01 51.75
N VAL A 930 -24.23 4.25 51.54
CA VAL A 930 -23.27 3.20 51.20
C VAL A 930 -22.13 3.12 52.19
N THR A 931 -21.56 1.94 52.35
CA THR A 931 -20.38 1.70 53.19
C THR A 931 -19.25 1.11 52.35
N VAL A 932 -18.06 1.69 52.46
CA VAL A 932 -16.87 1.21 51.73
C VAL A 932 -16.39 -0.07 52.40
N VAL A 933 -16.54 -1.23 51.76
CA VAL A 933 -16.11 -2.53 52.29
C VAL A 933 -14.76 -2.98 51.75
N GLY A 934 -14.38 -2.50 50.57
CA GLY A 934 -13.15 -2.82 49.86
C GLY A 934 -12.69 -1.67 48.97
N MET A 935 -11.39 -1.61 48.72
CA MET A 935 -10.76 -0.58 47.88
C MET A 935 -9.62 -1.26 47.11
N ASP A 936 -9.69 -1.22 45.79
CA ASP A 936 -8.62 -1.63 44.88
C ASP A 936 -8.10 -0.37 44.17
N LEU A 937 -6.99 0.15 44.67
CA LEU A 937 -6.40 1.42 44.23
C LEU A 937 -5.22 1.15 43.30
N LYS A 938 -5.42 1.30 42.00
CA LYS A 938 -4.37 1.06 41.00
C LYS A 938 -3.93 2.36 40.33
N GLN A 939 -2.99 2.26 39.39
CA GLN A 939 -2.54 3.41 38.59
C GLN A 939 -3.57 3.77 37.50
N ASP A 940 -4.33 2.79 37.01
CA ASP A 940 -5.28 2.89 35.90
C ASP A 940 -6.70 3.26 36.32
N SER A 941 -7.23 2.68 37.42
CA SER A 941 -8.52 3.05 37.99
C SER A 941 -8.60 2.75 39.49
N ASP A 942 -9.40 3.53 40.22
CA ASP A 942 -9.74 3.24 41.62
C ASP A 942 -11.12 2.58 41.67
N ILE A 943 -11.18 1.36 42.19
CA ILE A 943 -12.43 0.61 42.36
C ILE A 943 -12.76 0.54 43.84
N TYR A 944 -13.96 0.99 44.19
CA TYR A 944 -14.48 0.93 45.54
C TYR A 944 -15.61 -0.09 45.62
N ASP A 945 -15.42 -1.11 46.45
CA ASP A 945 -16.50 -2.04 46.79
C ASP A 945 -17.40 -1.35 47.80
N MET A 946 -18.60 -0.97 47.36
CA MET A 946 -19.59 -0.24 48.14
C MET A 946 -20.74 -1.16 48.49
N LYS A 947 -20.99 -1.39 49.78
CA LYS A 947 -22.18 -2.07 50.25
C LYS A 947 -23.31 -1.05 50.41
N LEU A 948 -24.41 -1.23 49.70
CA LEU A 948 -25.58 -0.35 49.81
C LEU A 948 -26.36 -0.74 51.07
N GLU A 949 -26.30 0.07 52.13
CA GLU A 949 -26.93 -0.24 53.41
C GLU A 949 -28.39 0.19 53.48
N LEU A 950 -28.74 1.29 52.82
CA LEU A 950 -30.09 1.84 52.83
C LEU A 950 -30.37 2.56 51.51
N VAL A 951 -31.49 2.24 50.88
CA VAL A 951 -32.00 2.93 49.69
C VAL A 951 -32.98 4.01 50.12
N LEU A 952 -32.67 5.29 49.80
CA LEU A 952 -33.55 6.43 50.12
C LEU A 952 -34.39 6.86 48.90
N LYS A 953 -33.83 6.69 47.70
CA LYS A 953 -34.51 6.85 46.40
C LYS A 953 -34.03 5.73 45.50
N GLU A 954 -34.96 4.90 45.06
CA GLU A 954 -34.69 3.82 44.09
C GLU A 954 -34.50 4.43 42.69
N GLY A 955 -33.48 3.94 41.99
CA GLY A 955 -33.10 4.42 40.66
C GLY A 955 -33.21 3.30 39.61
N THR A 956 -32.39 3.37 38.58
CA THR A 956 -32.41 2.44 37.44
C THR A 956 -31.94 1.00 37.81
N ASP A 957 -31.08 0.85 38.83
CA ASP A 957 -30.68 -0.47 39.38
C ASP A 957 -31.61 -0.83 40.55
N GLU A 958 -32.50 -1.80 40.34
CA GLU A 958 -33.52 -2.25 41.30
C GLU A 958 -32.97 -3.32 42.28
N GLU A 959 -33.64 -3.47 43.45
CA GLU A 959 -33.31 -4.47 44.48
C GLU A 959 -31.85 -4.42 44.99
N VAL A 960 -31.26 -3.24 45.10
CA VAL A 960 -29.82 -3.10 45.40
C VAL A 960 -29.48 -3.12 46.90
N GLU A 961 -30.48 -3.00 47.78
CA GLU A 961 -30.27 -2.92 49.23
C GLU A 961 -29.60 -4.19 49.79
N GLY A 962 -28.55 -4.01 50.59
CA GLY A 962 -27.74 -5.08 51.16
C GLY A 962 -26.69 -5.69 50.22
N LYS A 963 -26.74 -5.40 48.92
CA LYS A 963 -25.79 -5.90 47.91
C LYS A 963 -24.53 -5.03 47.87
N VAL A 964 -23.44 -5.61 47.33
CA VAL A 964 -22.20 -4.89 47.04
C VAL A 964 -22.19 -4.50 45.56
N ARG A 965 -21.83 -3.26 45.28
CA ARG A 965 -21.66 -2.71 43.93
C ARG A 965 -20.27 -2.08 43.82
N LEU A 966 -19.74 -2.11 42.60
CA LEU A 966 -18.44 -1.52 42.27
C LEU A 966 -18.66 -0.08 41.85
N PHE A 967 -18.04 0.85 42.57
CA PHE A 967 -18.00 2.26 42.22
C PHE A 967 -16.62 2.59 41.68
N MET A 968 -16.55 3.11 40.48
CA MET A 968 -15.29 3.41 39.80
C MET A 968 -14.98 4.91 39.86
N ALA A 969 -13.73 5.25 40.18
CA ALA A 969 -13.23 6.62 40.19
C ALA A 969 -11.86 6.74 39.53
N ARG A 970 -11.51 7.95 39.11
CA ARG A 970 -10.16 8.25 38.61
C ARG A 970 -9.15 8.33 39.76
N PRO A 971 -7.93 7.79 39.62
CA PRO A 971 -6.88 7.91 40.63
C PRO A 971 -6.54 9.36 41.00
N GLY A 972 -6.62 10.29 40.04
CA GLY A 972 -6.44 11.73 40.28
C GLY A 972 -7.52 12.34 41.20
N CYS A 973 -8.71 11.73 41.28
CA CYS A 973 -9.81 12.19 42.14
C CYS A 973 -9.74 11.62 43.55
N ARG A 974 -8.79 10.73 43.86
CA ARG A 974 -8.66 10.06 45.16
C ARG A 974 -8.60 11.03 46.33
N GLY A 975 -7.84 12.12 46.19
CA GLY A 975 -7.72 13.17 47.20
C GLY A 975 -9.01 13.98 47.41
N HIS A 976 -9.80 14.17 46.35
CA HIS A 976 -11.05 14.92 46.37
C HIS A 976 -12.23 14.11 46.91
N LEU A 977 -12.26 12.81 46.64
CA LEU A 977 -13.30 11.88 47.12
C LEU A 977 -13.12 11.50 48.59
N GLY A 978 -11.88 11.35 49.08
CA GLY A 978 -11.61 11.14 50.52
C GLY A 978 -12.34 9.94 51.15
N LEU A 979 -12.59 8.88 50.38
CA LEU A 979 -13.30 7.68 50.81
C LEU A 979 -12.40 6.80 51.70
N VAL A 980 -12.94 6.30 52.80
CA VAL A 980 -12.22 5.51 53.82
C VAL A 980 -12.93 4.18 54.03
N LYS A 981 -12.15 3.08 54.01
CA LYS A 981 -12.66 1.74 54.28
C LYS A 981 -13.33 1.66 55.66
N GLY A 982 -14.51 1.06 55.72
CA GLY A 982 -15.33 0.89 56.93
C GLY A 982 -16.18 2.12 57.31
N LYS A 983 -16.08 3.23 56.56
CA LYS A 983 -16.91 4.42 56.76
C LYS A 983 -18.11 4.44 55.81
N SER A 984 -19.18 5.12 56.22
CA SER A 984 -20.42 5.26 55.46
C SER A 984 -20.57 6.65 54.84
N TYR A 985 -21.22 6.72 53.68
CA TYR A 985 -21.37 7.93 52.88
C TYR A 985 -22.78 8.01 52.29
N LEU A 986 -23.28 9.24 52.16
CA LEU A 986 -24.46 9.58 51.36
C LEU A 986 -24.01 9.84 49.93
N ILE A 987 -24.52 9.06 48.98
CA ILE A 987 -24.21 9.21 47.55
C ILE A 987 -25.51 9.47 46.77
N MET A 988 -25.48 10.49 45.91
CA MET A 988 -26.55 10.78 44.93
C MET A 988 -25.93 10.87 43.54
N GLY A 989 -26.47 10.14 42.56
CA GLY A 989 -25.94 10.12 41.19
C GLY A 989 -27.03 10.20 40.13
N LYS A 990 -26.64 10.58 38.91
CA LYS A 990 -27.53 10.67 37.75
C LYS A 990 -27.55 9.36 36.96
N SER A 991 -28.57 9.14 36.13
CA SER A 991 -28.68 7.93 35.31
C SER A 991 -27.54 7.84 34.29
N VAL A 992 -26.96 8.97 33.88
CA VAL A 992 -25.77 9.03 33.00
C VAL A 992 -24.48 8.53 33.67
N ASP A 993 -24.45 8.51 35.00
CA ASP A 993 -23.35 7.95 35.82
C ASP A 993 -23.55 6.44 36.09
N LEU A 994 -24.61 5.86 35.50
CA LEU A 994 -25.01 4.45 35.58
C LEU A 994 -25.01 3.75 34.21
N PRO A 995 -23.90 3.77 33.45
CA PRO A 995 -23.85 3.12 32.15
C PRO A 995 -23.99 1.60 32.27
N GLU A 996 -24.73 1.03 31.32
CA GLU A 996 -24.82 -0.42 31.14
C GLU A 996 -23.57 -0.93 30.43
N LEU A 997 -22.69 -1.62 31.17
CA LEU A 997 -21.44 -2.17 30.65
C LEU A 997 -21.46 -3.70 30.80
N GLY A 998 -21.40 -4.40 29.66
CA GLY A 998 -21.37 -5.87 29.63
C GLY A 998 -22.63 -6.52 30.20
N GLY A 999 -23.81 -5.90 29.98
CA GLY A 999 -25.11 -6.39 30.45
C GLY A 999 -25.37 -6.17 31.95
N SER A 1000 -24.63 -5.27 32.59
CA SER A 1000 -24.80 -4.91 34.00
C SER A 1000 -24.56 -3.42 34.22
N LEU A 1001 -25.41 -2.77 35.01
CA LEU A 1001 -25.23 -1.37 35.41
C LEU A 1001 -23.95 -1.20 36.23
N GLN A 1002 -23.16 -0.17 35.92
CA GLN A 1002 -21.93 0.18 36.64
C GLN A 1002 -22.02 1.57 37.21
N TYR A 1003 -21.52 1.77 38.44
CA TYR A 1003 -21.53 3.07 39.10
C TYR A 1003 -20.21 3.81 38.84
N VAL A 1004 -20.29 5.02 38.29
CA VAL A 1004 -19.12 5.90 38.07
C VAL A 1004 -19.27 7.17 38.87
N PHE A 1005 -18.18 7.64 39.50
CA PHE A 1005 -18.14 8.95 40.12
C PHE A 1005 -17.96 10.05 39.04
N GLY A 1006 -19.08 10.59 38.55
CA GLY A 1006 -19.14 11.73 37.61
C GLY A 1006 -18.99 13.10 38.29
N GLU A 1007 -18.84 14.18 37.52
CA GLU A 1007 -18.65 15.54 38.08
C GLU A 1007 -19.79 15.96 39.00
N GLN A 1008 -21.01 15.55 38.68
CA GLN A 1008 -22.22 15.94 39.40
C GLN A 1008 -22.62 14.97 40.51
N THR A 1009 -21.87 13.88 40.71
CA THR A 1009 -22.15 12.92 41.79
C THR A 1009 -21.94 13.57 43.15
N TRP A 1010 -22.98 13.54 43.99
CA TRP A 1010 -22.92 14.07 45.35
C TRP A 1010 -22.29 13.04 46.29
N VAL A 1011 -21.26 13.44 47.02
CA VAL A 1011 -20.60 12.59 48.04
C VAL A 1011 -20.48 13.34 49.35
N GLU A 1012 -21.09 12.81 50.41
CA GLU A 1012 -21.05 13.39 51.75
C GLU A 1012 -20.80 12.29 52.82
N TYR A 1013 -19.90 12.52 53.78
CA TYR A 1013 -19.63 11.54 54.84
C TYR A 1013 -20.84 11.38 55.77
N TRP A 1014 -21.27 10.16 56.05
CA TRP A 1014 -22.36 9.86 56.97
C TRP A 1014 -21.80 9.52 58.37
N PRO A 1015 -21.87 10.44 59.35
CA PRO A 1015 -21.28 10.20 60.68
C PRO A 1015 -22.03 9.11 61.45
N THR A 1016 -21.34 8.40 62.33
CA THR A 1016 -21.99 7.42 63.20
C THR A 1016 -22.74 8.10 64.35
N ARG A 1017 -23.65 7.37 65.00
CA ARG A 1017 -24.38 7.87 66.18
C ARG A 1017 -23.41 8.23 67.32
N GLU A 1018 -22.30 7.51 67.45
CA GLU A 1018 -21.25 7.75 68.45
C GLU A 1018 -20.44 9.03 68.17
N GLU A 1019 -20.29 9.39 66.89
CA GLU A 1019 -19.61 10.62 66.45
C GLU A 1019 -20.51 11.86 66.49
N SER A 1020 -21.84 11.67 66.44
CA SER A 1020 -22.85 12.74 66.46
C SER A 1020 -22.78 13.77 67.61
N PRO A 1021 -22.26 13.47 68.82
CA PRO A 1021 -22.12 14.47 69.89
C PRO A 1021 -21.03 15.51 69.62
N THR A 1022 -20.10 15.24 68.70
CA THR A 1022 -19.00 16.18 68.38
C THR A 1022 -19.52 17.37 67.58
N PRO A 1023 -19.06 18.61 67.84
CA PRO A 1023 -19.51 19.81 67.11
C PRO A 1023 -19.31 19.70 65.60
N GLU A 1024 -18.28 18.99 65.15
CA GLU A 1024 -17.93 18.81 63.74
C GLU A 1024 -18.91 17.89 62.98
N HIS A 1025 -19.53 16.93 63.66
CA HIS A 1025 -20.40 15.92 63.03
C HIS A 1025 -21.89 16.07 63.39
N ARG A 1026 -22.21 16.85 64.43
CA ARG A 1026 -23.59 17.04 64.92
C ARG A 1026 -24.52 17.61 63.85
N GLU A 1027 -24.14 18.72 63.23
CA GLU A 1027 -24.98 19.38 62.20
C GLU A 1027 -25.21 18.47 60.99
N ARG A 1028 -24.15 17.78 60.54
CA ARG A 1028 -24.24 16.85 59.41
C ARG A 1028 -25.12 15.65 59.73
N TYR A 1029 -24.97 15.06 60.91
CA TYR A 1029 -25.77 13.91 61.33
C TYR A 1029 -27.27 14.26 61.39
N ILE A 1030 -27.60 15.44 61.93
CA ILE A 1030 -28.99 15.93 61.99
C ILE A 1030 -29.53 16.13 60.57
N GLY A 1031 -28.84 16.91 59.73
CA GLY A 1031 -29.31 17.22 58.37
C GLY A 1031 -29.47 15.99 57.48
N ILE A 1032 -28.54 15.03 57.55
CA ILE A 1032 -28.64 13.76 56.82
C ILE A 1032 -29.80 12.88 57.36
N THR A 1033 -30.07 12.94 58.67
CA THR A 1033 -31.20 12.20 59.27
C THR A 1033 -32.55 12.81 58.86
N GLU A 1034 -32.62 14.13 58.73
CA GLU A 1034 -33.82 14.84 58.28
C GLU A 1034 -34.14 14.52 56.82
N ILE A 1035 -33.16 14.60 55.90
CA ILE A 1035 -33.40 14.21 54.50
C ILE A 1035 -33.77 12.73 54.37
N LYS A 1036 -33.14 11.84 55.15
CA LYS A 1036 -33.53 10.43 55.21
C LYS A 1036 -35.02 10.27 55.56
N ASN A 1037 -35.46 10.95 56.62
CA ASN A 1037 -36.86 10.87 57.06
C ASN A 1037 -37.82 11.51 56.06
N SER A 1038 -37.40 12.58 55.39
CA SER A 1038 -38.18 13.28 54.37
C SER A 1038 -38.39 12.40 53.14
N LEU A 1039 -37.30 11.90 52.55
CA LEU A 1039 -37.34 11.05 51.35
C LEU A 1039 -38.12 9.75 51.60
N LEU A 1040 -37.95 9.10 52.76
CA LEU A 1040 -38.67 7.86 53.08
C LEU A 1040 -40.18 8.06 53.35
N ARG A 1041 -40.61 9.26 53.77
CA ARG A 1041 -42.02 9.54 54.10
C ARG A 1041 -42.79 10.20 52.96
N TYR A 1042 -42.15 11.10 52.24
CA TYR A 1042 -42.81 11.98 51.27
C TYR A 1042 -42.26 11.81 49.84
N GLY A 1043 -41.09 11.17 49.67
CA GLY A 1043 -40.41 11.10 48.38
C GLY A 1043 -40.03 12.48 47.83
N CYS A 1044 -39.76 12.54 46.53
CA CYS A 1044 -39.62 13.81 45.80
C CYS A 1044 -41.01 14.23 45.30
N THR A 1045 -41.76 14.98 46.12
CA THR A 1045 -42.94 15.70 45.62
C THR A 1045 -42.45 16.90 44.82
N LEU A 1046 -42.77 16.92 43.52
CA LEU A 1046 -42.63 18.10 42.64
C LEU A 1046 -43.29 19.34 43.25
#